data_AF-A0A0V0S1T3-F1
#
_entry.id   AF-A0A0V0S1T3-F1
#
_cell.length_a   1.000
_cell.length_b   1.000
_cell.length_c   1.000
_cell.angle_alpha   90.00
_cell.angle_beta   90.00
_cell.angle_gamma   90.00
#
_symmetry.space_group_name_H-M   'P 1'
#
loop_
_entity.id
_entity.type
_entity.pdbx_description
1 polymer ?
#
loop_
_entity_poly.entity_id
_entity_poly.type
_entity_poly.pdbx_seq_one_letter_code
_entity_poly.pdbx_strand_id
1 'polypeptide(L)'
;MQNPQGVFDDSFEELISGMDDNFNTVSPFNLLKEENSTLLRCVDSGGTAKRVWLEEYWSDSMFKEGDKVRAFLPKNSSEMDEFHISNKSGAVILNPGSVVGVNRISSGNFCTRKSVLMEIFKGFDKPGFKTQVGIIAHKMFQRAVKESISDEDTLRKMILEISKNVEFAQNQYYYDIDPVAVNSELQSFVKAIAKFVQNFLSNRNPLPGVVPSTVIDRVLAVEEEMISEKFGFRGSIDMTMGVKVDADQKSTLMPLELKTGKVSLYGDHTAQVMLYCLLLSSNNHESCERGLLYYCGGDELKAVDTKMNELNGLLRMRNEVTYYLHRFFDDPEASDLLLPGPINNMKICRQCPQMLNCCLRQKICDESFIRDSPWDAMLEAELWHLSTEHIQYVNRWTTWLRMEGAEERMRGRRNSNIDYDEEEEHSTEECGIAMSVQQLKENSRVLTLAPLSYLILVVLNVNLIRMFSPYDQVLLNGIGERTLPIFATIITVELQHIDVQFSRCCEFMHSCDFLVRRVKTKPFFDSTITTVYRLMASNTIANRKRQLIIDLDEPHFRISLCSEIVQKMKLFCKGLNAEQKSAIVKTMLADDYVLIKGFPGSGKSSSVIALIRTFISNGNSVLVCAYTNSAHITDILRLGPSFIVHPDIRQFTLEAIFANKEPRLDEVTEILSSTLLVGCTCTTAAMHPLLRKRTFNLCIIDEATLATEAMSIGPLLAAEKFVLVGDPLQLKPLVQSERARKQGMDISLFSKLEQKYPDAVVTLKRQYRMNREICKLSNQMFYNGELVAANEEVANAFLNVTVNDDVAQEPWVRRCLSSLPEHAVVFLDTSNCKDNSATRQGIAHVENKLEVDLVVKLCQAFSKSGLDDDEIGVMSIFKTQVQCIRRSLKSAGSNGIEVNTVDQYQGKDKDVIIVSFVWTKELRQKLNMTCYLLKNARRVNVALTRARKKLILVGHYNDLKADNPVLENLHNILSETQIFPIML
;
A
#
# COMPACT_ATOMS: atom_id res chain seq x y z
N MET A 1 -4.68 -58.10 26.97
CA MET A 1 -3.93 -56.98 27.58
C MET A 1 -4.55 -55.71 27.06
N GLN A 2 -5.15 -54.95 27.96
CA GLN A 2 -5.66 -53.60 27.71
C GLN A 2 -4.50 -52.75 27.18
N ASN A 3 -4.78 -51.88 26.21
CA ASN A 3 -3.85 -50.86 25.75
C ASN A 3 -4.34 -49.52 26.33
N PRO A 4 -4.02 -49.18 27.59
CA PRO A 4 -4.22 -47.84 28.10
C PRO A 4 -2.99 -46.97 27.77
N GLN A 5 -3.24 -45.67 27.65
CA GLN A 5 -2.28 -44.56 27.51
C GLN A 5 -1.75 -44.28 26.10
N GLY A 6 -2.37 -43.28 25.48
CA GLY A 6 -1.73 -42.46 24.46
C GLY A 6 -0.53 -41.77 25.10
N VAL A 7 0.66 -42.18 24.71
CA VAL A 7 1.92 -41.51 25.00
C VAL A 7 1.90 -40.23 24.16
N PHE A 8 1.81 -39.08 24.82
CA PHE A 8 2.06 -37.78 24.18
C PHE A 8 3.53 -37.74 23.71
N ASP A 9 3.78 -37.13 22.56
CA ASP A 9 5.11 -37.05 21.96
C ASP A 9 5.88 -35.90 22.64
N ASP A 10 6.74 -36.24 23.62
CA ASP A 10 7.54 -35.28 24.41
C ASP A 10 8.33 -34.27 23.51
N SER A 11 8.56 -34.61 22.23
CA SER A 11 9.24 -33.77 21.26
C SER A 11 8.52 -32.46 20.89
N PHE A 12 7.19 -32.41 20.97
CA PHE A 12 6.46 -31.15 20.72
C PHE A 12 6.58 -30.21 21.92
N GLU A 13 6.35 -30.69 23.15
CA GLU A 13 6.59 -29.90 24.36
C GLU A 13 8.07 -29.45 24.44
N GLU A 14 9.02 -30.28 24.00
CA GLU A 14 10.43 -29.91 23.84
C GLU A 14 10.62 -28.73 22.89
N LEU A 15 10.00 -28.73 21.70
CA LEU A 15 10.07 -27.60 20.76
C LEU A 15 9.49 -26.31 21.39
N ILE A 16 8.36 -26.42 22.10
CA ILE A 16 7.71 -25.26 22.73
C ILE A 16 8.54 -24.73 23.91
N SER A 17 9.11 -25.61 24.72
CA SER A 17 9.94 -25.25 25.88
C SER A 17 11.35 -24.80 25.51
N GLY A 18 11.88 -25.21 24.35
CA GLY A 18 13.15 -24.73 23.79
C GLY A 18 13.05 -23.38 23.06
N MET A 19 11.88 -22.73 23.05
CA MET A 19 11.66 -21.46 22.34
C MET A 19 12.46 -20.26 22.86
N ASP A 20 13.07 -20.38 24.04
CA ASP A 20 13.82 -19.30 24.70
C ASP A 20 15.34 -19.39 24.43
N ASP A 21 15.85 -20.56 24.02
CA ASP A 21 17.26 -20.82 23.71
C ASP A 21 17.52 -20.67 22.18
N ASN A 22 17.53 -19.43 21.69
CA ASN A 22 17.62 -19.12 20.25
C ASN A 22 19.07 -18.91 19.76
N PHE A 23 19.38 -19.43 18.56
CA PHE A 23 20.61 -19.11 17.82
C PHE A 23 20.26 -18.29 16.57
N ASN A 24 20.84 -17.09 16.45
CA ASN A 24 20.65 -16.19 15.30
C ASN A 24 22.00 -16.03 14.58
N THR A 25 22.05 -16.34 13.28
CA THR A 25 23.25 -16.08 12.48
C THR A 25 23.48 -14.59 12.30
N VAL A 26 24.36 -13.99 13.12
CA VAL A 26 24.75 -12.57 13.01
C VAL A 26 25.86 -12.35 11.96
N SER A 27 26.46 -13.42 11.44
CA SER A 27 27.56 -13.41 10.46
C SER A 27 27.31 -14.46 9.36
N PRO A 28 27.81 -14.29 8.12
CA PRO A 28 27.66 -15.30 7.06
C PRO A 28 28.11 -16.68 7.55
N PHE A 29 27.15 -17.61 7.62
CA PHE A 29 27.41 -19.00 7.92
C PHE A 29 28.00 -19.68 6.68
N ASN A 30 29.00 -20.53 6.88
CA ASN A 30 29.50 -21.42 5.82
C ASN A 30 28.56 -22.62 5.70
N LEU A 31 28.17 -22.95 4.47
CA LEU A 31 27.37 -24.13 4.14
C LEU A 31 28.28 -25.27 3.67
N LEU A 32 28.21 -26.42 4.35
CA LEU A 32 28.82 -27.66 3.87
C LEU A 32 27.71 -28.69 3.66
N LYS A 33 27.55 -29.12 2.40
CA LYS A 33 26.63 -30.22 2.05
C LYS A 33 27.42 -31.52 1.95
N GLU A 34 26.99 -32.53 2.70
CA GLU A 34 27.42 -33.91 2.60
C GLU A 34 26.29 -34.77 2.01
N GLU A 35 26.55 -36.03 1.65
CA GLU A 35 25.58 -36.86 0.90
C GLU A 35 24.19 -36.97 1.56
N ASN A 36 24.09 -36.86 2.90
CA ASN A 36 22.83 -37.01 3.65
C ASN A 36 22.63 -35.94 4.75
N SER A 37 23.46 -34.90 4.79
CA SER A 37 23.38 -33.87 5.83
C SER A 37 23.86 -32.51 5.32
N THR A 38 23.33 -31.43 5.89
CA THR A 38 23.79 -30.06 5.64
C THR A 38 24.25 -29.43 6.95
N LEU A 39 25.50 -29.00 7.03
CA LEU A 39 26.03 -28.29 8.19
C LEU A 39 25.82 -26.77 8.05
N LEU A 40 25.18 -26.17 9.04
CA LEU A 40 25.09 -24.74 9.27
C LEU A 40 26.04 -24.35 10.41
N ARG A 41 26.97 -23.41 10.15
CA ARG A 41 27.78 -22.79 11.21
C ARG A 41 27.12 -21.52 11.72
N CYS A 42 26.41 -21.60 12.83
CA CYS A 42 25.70 -20.48 13.43
C CYS A 42 26.57 -19.76 14.48
N VAL A 43 26.19 -18.53 14.83
CA VAL A 43 26.78 -17.80 15.96
C VAL A 43 25.66 -17.57 16.97
N ASP A 44 25.91 -17.74 18.27
CA ASP A 44 24.92 -17.42 19.29
C ASP A 44 24.88 -15.91 19.61
N SER A 45 23.94 -15.49 20.46
CA SER A 45 23.82 -14.09 20.90
C SER A 45 25.04 -13.60 21.70
N GLY A 46 25.87 -14.50 22.22
CA GLY A 46 27.14 -14.24 22.90
C GLY A 46 28.36 -14.20 21.97
N GLY A 47 28.19 -14.43 20.67
CA GLY A 47 29.28 -14.46 19.69
C GLY A 47 30.00 -15.82 19.55
N THR A 48 29.50 -16.88 20.18
CA THR A 48 30.09 -18.23 20.12
C THR A 48 29.64 -18.95 18.86
N ALA A 49 30.58 -19.53 18.11
CA ALA A 49 30.26 -20.34 16.95
C ALA A 49 29.72 -21.72 17.36
N LYS A 50 28.59 -22.14 16.77
CA LYS A 50 27.94 -23.44 16.96
C LYS A 50 27.78 -24.17 15.63
N ARG A 51 27.79 -25.50 15.66
CA ARG A 51 27.58 -26.37 14.50
C ARG A 51 26.18 -26.98 14.54
N VAL A 52 25.37 -26.78 13.52
CA VAL A 52 24.01 -27.34 13.40
C VAL A 52 23.93 -28.21 12.16
N TRP A 53 23.85 -29.52 12.34
CA TRP A 53 23.64 -30.50 11.29
C TRP A 53 22.16 -30.67 11.00
N LEU A 54 21.81 -30.56 9.73
CA LEU A 54 20.47 -30.79 9.20
C LEU A 54 20.45 -32.15 8.52
N GLU A 55 19.63 -33.06 9.02
CA GLU A 55 19.56 -34.43 8.58
C GLU A 55 18.20 -34.74 7.93
N GLU A 56 18.11 -35.87 7.23
CA GLU A 56 16.85 -36.35 6.64
C GLU A 56 16.19 -35.28 5.74
N TYR A 57 14.90 -34.97 5.94
CA TYR A 57 14.20 -33.99 5.09
C TYR A 57 14.73 -32.56 5.26
N TRP A 58 15.44 -32.26 6.35
CA TRP A 58 16.06 -30.94 6.55
C TRP A 58 17.33 -30.76 5.73
N SER A 59 18.04 -31.85 5.39
CA SER A 59 19.26 -31.80 4.57
C SER A 59 19.02 -31.19 3.18
N ASP A 60 17.82 -31.40 2.63
CA ASP A 60 17.35 -30.88 1.34
C ASP A 60 16.87 -29.41 1.40
N SER A 61 16.84 -28.80 2.58
CA SER A 61 16.31 -27.45 2.74
C SER A 61 17.19 -26.43 2.00
N MET A 62 16.53 -25.45 1.38
CA MET A 62 17.19 -24.44 0.57
C MET A 62 17.69 -23.29 1.44
N PHE A 63 18.99 -23.27 1.69
CA PHE A 63 19.71 -22.19 2.38
C PHE A 63 20.82 -21.64 1.46
N LYS A 64 21.16 -20.37 1.62
CA LYS A 64 22.30 -19.70 0.98
C LYS A 64 23.10 -18.96 2.06
N GLU A 65 24.41 -18.92 1.90
CA GLU A 65 25.28 -18.13 2.79
C GLU A 65 24.79 -16.67 2.86
N GLY A 66 24.69 -16.15 4.09
CA GLY A 66 24.15 -14.82 4.37
C GLY A 66 22.65 -14.77 4.66
N ASP A 67 21.92 -15.87 4.51
CA ASP A 67 20.55 -15.96 5.03
C ASP A 67 20.52 -15.78 6.56
N LYS A 68 19.42 -15.23 7.09
CA LYS A 68 19.17 -15.27 8.54
C LYS A 68 18.49 -16.60 8.86
N VAL A 69 18.96 -17.32 9.86
CA VAL A 69 18.27 -18.52 10.33
C VAL A 69 18.03 -18.45 11.83
N ARG A 70 16.91 -19.02 12.26
CA ARG A 70 16.62 -19.33 13.66
C ARG A 70 16.54 -20.84 13.82
N ALA A 71 17.36 -21.40 14.68
CA ALA A 71 17.33 -22.82 15.02
C ALA A 71 16.69 -23.02 16.39
N PHE A 72 15.74 -23.96 16.47
CA PHE A 72 15.15 -24.46 17.69
C PHE A 72 15.79 -25.80 18.03
N LEU A 73 16.45 -25.86 19.18
CA LEU A 73 17.25 -27.00 19.58
C LEU A 73 16.48 -27.95 20.52
N PRO A 74 16.86 -29.24 20.58
CA PRO A 74 16.29 -30.18 21.55
C PRO A 74 16.76 -29.86 22.99
N LYS A 75 15.97 -30.19 24.02
CA LYS A 75 16.31 -29.96 25.45
C LYS A 75 17.65 -30.60 25.85
N ASN A 76 18.32 -30.03 26.87
CA ASN A 76 19.60 -30.47 27.46
C ASN A 76 20.87 -30.28 26.59
N SER A 77 20.87 -29.36 25.64
CA SER A 77 21.94 -29.24 24.65
C SER A 77 22.72 -27.91 24.72
N SER A 78 22.35 -26.96 25.57
CA SER A 78 22.97 -25.62 25.65
C SER A 78 24.48 -25.60 25.94
N GLU A 79 25.04 -26.67 26.52
CA GLU A 79 26.49 -26.84 26.75
C GLU A 79 27.26 -27.48 25.57
N MET A 80 26.58 -27.96 24.52
CA MET A 80 27.22 -28.60 23.37
C MET A 80 27.59 -27.58 22.28
N ASP A 81 28.65 -27.86 21.52
CA ASP A 81 29.08 -27.06 20.36
C ASP A 81 28.49 -27.55 19.03
N GLU A 82 27.75 -28.66 19.08
CA GLU A 82 27.28 -29.40 17.91
C GLU A 82 25.88 -29.97 18.14
N PHE A 83 25.00 -29.75 17.17
CA PHE A 83 23.57 -30.04 17.25
C PHE A 83 23.09 -30.75 16.00
N HIS A 84 22.10 -31.63 16.15
CA HIS A 84 21.51 -32.39 15.05
C HIS A 84 20.01 -32.14 15.02
N ILE A 85 19.52 -31.65 13.88
CA ILE A 85 18.10 -31.40 13.61
C ILE A 85 17.63 -32.44 12.61
N SER A 86 16.59 -33.18 12.99
CA SER A 86 16.01 -34.28 12.22
C SER A 86 14.50 -34.09 12.08
N ASN A 87 13.80 -35.02 11.42
CA ASN A 87 12.35 -34.92 11.27
C ASN A 87 11.61 -35.02 12.60
N LYS A 88 12.23 -35.57 13.65
CA LYS A 88 11.60 -35.82 14.95
C LYS A 88 12.05 -34.86 16.05
N SER A 89 13.09 -34.06 15.81
CA SER A 89 13.73 -33.28 16.86
C SER A 89 14.34 -32.00 16.31
N GLY A 90 14.04 -30.87 16.97
CA GLY A 90 14.43 -29.53 16.56
C GLY A 90 13.74 -29.03 15.28
N ALA A 91 14.02 -27.78 14.93
CA ALA A 91 13.55 -27.15 13.69
C ALA A 91 14.46 -25.98 13.28
N VAL A 92 14.54 -25.67 11.99
CA VAL A 92 15.21 -24.44 11.51
C VAL A 92 14.24 -23.61 10.70
N ILE A 93 14.26 -22.29 10.92
CA ILE A 93 13.41 -21.30 10.25
C ILE A 93 14.29 -20.33 9.47
N LEU A 94 14.11 -20.30 8.14
CA LEU A 94 14.80 -19.41 7.22
C LEU A 94 14.16 -18.02 7.23
N ASN A 95 14.91 -16.95 7.48
CA ASN A 95 14.42 -15.58 7.59
C ASN A 95 13.15 -15.54 8.45
N PRO A 96 13.26 -15.72 9.78
CA PRO A 96 12.09 -15.74 10.68
C PRO A 96 11.26 -14.45 10.58
N GLY A 97 11.89 -13.34 10.22
CA GLY A 97 11.16 -12.11 9.91
C GLY A 97 10.19 -12.19 8.73
N SER A 98 10.33 -13.19 7.86
CA SER A 98 9.43 -13.39 6.74
C SER A 98 8.14 -14.09 7.09
N VAL A 99 7.13 -13.29 7.43
CA VAL A 99 5.81 -13.77 7.84
C VAL A 99 4.97 -14.25 6.66
N VAL A 100 4.81 -15.56 6.52
CA VAL A 100 3.94 -16.18 5.51
C VAL A 100 2.58 -16.55 6.09
N GLY A 101 1.49 -16.46 5.32
CA GLY A 101 0.17 -16.90 5.80
C GLY A 101 0.05 -18.43 5.93
N VAL A 102 -0.58 -18.93 6.99
CA VAL A 102 -0.87 -20.37 7.22
C VAL A 102 -1.54 -21.03 6.00
N ASN A 103 -2.47 -20.32 5.34
CA ASN A 103 -3.14 -20.79 4.13
C ASN A 103 -2.19 -20.98 2.93
N ARG A 104 -1.07 -20.24 2.87
CA ARG A 104 -0.05 -20.38 1.81
C ARG A 104 0.85 -21.59 2.04
N ILE A 105 1.18 -21.86 3.31
CA ILE A 105 1.99 -23.01 3.73
C ILE A 105 1.19 -24.29 3.48
N SER A 106 -0.03 -24.37 4.03
CA SER A 106 -0.89 -25.55 3.87
C SER A 106 -1.23 -25.87 2.41
N SER A 107 -1.54 -24.86 1.58
CA SER A 107 -1.82 -25.09 0.15
C SER A 107 -0.59 -25.41 -0.70
N GLY A 108 0.63 -25.19 -0.17
CA GLY A 108 1.89 -25.51 -0.84
C GLY A 108 2.05 -27.00 -1.16
N ASN A 109 1.41 -27.89 -0.38
CA ASN A 109 1.45 -29.34 -0.53
C ASN A 109 1.12 -29.83 -1.96
N PHE A 110 0.25 -29.12 -2.69
CA PHE A 110 -0.10 -29.49 -4.06
C PHE A 110 0.76 -28.80 -5.11
N CYS A 111 1.11 -27.53 -4.89
CA CYS A 111 1.85 -26.72 -5.85
C CYS A 111 2.50 -25.53 -5.14
N THR A 112 3.75 -25.70 -4.70
CA THR A 112 4.55 -24.62 -4.10
C THR A 112 4.65 -23.39 -5.03
N ARG A 113 4.79 -23.62 -6.35
CA ARG A 113 4.81 -22.54 -7.35
C ARG A 113 3.55 -21.68 -7.29
N LYS A 114 2.38 -22.29 -7.14
CA LYS A 114 1.11 -21.55 -6.99
C LYS A 114 1.11 -20.73 -5.70
N SER A 115 1.57 -21.29 -4.57
CA SER A 115 1.64 -20.55 -3.30
C SER A 115 2.53 -19.32 -3.38
N VAL A 116 3.71 -19.44 -3.99
CA VAL A 116 4.63 -18.31 -4.23
C VAL A 116 4.00 -17.28 -5.18
N LEU A 117 3.42 -17.72 -6.30
CA LEU A 117 2.77 -16.82 -7.27
C LEU A 117 1.56 -16.09 -6.68
N MET A 118 0.76 -16.73 -5.82
CA MET A 118 -0.39 -16.06 -5.17
C MET A 118 0.05 -14.95 -4.20
N GLU A 119 1.25 -15.03 -3.64
CA GLU A 119 1.77 -14.00 -2.75
C GLU A 119 2.40 -12.83 -3.53
N ILE A 120 3.07 -13.12 -4.66
CA ILE A 120 3.63 -12.11 -5.57
C ILE A 120 2.51 -11.39 -6.36
N PHE A 121 1.57 -12.16 -6.94
CA PHE A 121 0.55 -11.70 -7.87
C PHE A 121 -0.84 -11.77 -7.24
N LYS A 122 -1.18 -10.73 -6.47
CA LYS A 122 -2.45 -10.67 -5.74
C LYS A 122 -3.64 -10.39 -6.67
N GLY A 123 -4.78 -10.97 -6.32
CA GLY A 123 -6.06 -10.67 -6.98
C GLY A 123 -6.26 -11.33 -8.34
N PHE A 124 -5.54 -12.40 -8.69
CA PHE A 124 -5.95 -13.26 -9.81
C PHE A 124 -7.01 -14.29 -9.39
N ASP A 125 -7.16 -14.53 -8.09
CA ASP A 125 -8.23 -15.34 -7.53
C ASP A 125 -9.57 -14.61 -7.67
N LYS A 126 -10.60 -15.33 -8.13
CA LYS A 126 -11.99 -14.86 -8.16
C LYS A 126 -12.76 -15.57 -7.03
N PRO A 127 -13.20 -14.84 -5.99
CA PRO A 127 -14.15 -15.38 -5.02
C PRO A 127 -15.36 -15.96 -5.74
N GLY A 128 -15.62 -17.25 -5.53
CA GLY A 128 -16.76 -17.92 -6.14
C GLY A 128 -17.95 -18.00 -5.20
N PHE A 129 -19.05 -18.56 -5.71
CA PHE A 129 -20.25 -18.94 -4.94
C PHE A 129 -19.92 -19.61 -3.59
N LYS A 130 -19.04 -20.63 -3.60
CA LYS A 130 -18.63 -21.35 -2.39
C LYS A 130 -17.87 -20.49 -1.39
N THR A 131 -17.08 -19.53 -1.86
CA THR A 131 -16.38 -18.58 -0.98
C THR A 131 -17.37 -17.70 -0.24
N GLN A 132 -18.40 -17.20 -0.94
CA GLN A 132 -19.42 -16.36 -0.33
C GLN A 132 -20.28 -17.12 0.68
N VAL A 133 -20.73 -18.33 0.31
CA VAL A 133 -21.41 -19.25 1.24
C VAL A 133 -20.54 -19.50 2.48
N GLY A 134 -19.24 -19.74 2.27
CA GLY A 134 -18.24 -19.90 3.32
C GLY A 134 -18.22 -18.74 4.31
N ILE A 135 -18.07 -17.51 3.82
CA ILE A 135 -17.97 -16.31 4.67
C ILE A 135 -19.23 -16.13 5.53
N ILE A 136 -20.43 -16.32 4.96
CA ILE A 136 -21.69 -16.15 5.70
C ILE A 136 -21.83 -17.27 6.75
N ALA A 137 -21.53 -18.52 6.38
CA ALA A 137 -21.59 -19.65 7.29
C ALA A 137 -20.57 -19.52 8.44
N HIS A 138 -19.35 -19.00 8.20
CA HIS A 138 -18.39 -18.70 9.26
C HIS A 138 -18.93 -17.66 10.23
N LYS A 139 -19.41 -16.51 9.75
CA LYS A 139 -19.98 -15.46 10.62
C LYS A 139 -21.18 -15.97 11.42
N MET A 140 -22.06 -16.76 10.80
CA MET A 140 -23.20 -17.38 11.47
C MET A 140 -22.74 -18.35 12.56
N PHE A 141 -21.79 -19.24 12.26
CA PHE A 141 -21.25 -20.20 13.22
C PHE A 141 -20.59 -19.50 14.40
N GLN A 142 -19.69 -18.56 14.13
CA GLN A 142 -18.96 -17.80 15.15
C GLN A 142 -19.92 -17.09 16.11
N ARG A 143 -20.95 -16.41 15.58
CA ARG A 143 -21.95 -15.73 16.41
C ARG A 143 -22.80 -16.72 17.21
N ALA A 144 -23.25 -17.79 16.57
CA ALA A 144 -24.05 -18.83 17.23
C ALA A 144 -23.28 -19.50 18.39
N VAL A 145 -22.00 -19.80 18.20
CA VAL A 145 -21.16 -20.44 19.21
C VAL A 145 -20.79 -19.44 20.31
N LYS A 146 -20.46 -18.18 19.98
CA LYS A 146 -20.18 -17.12 20.98
C LYS A 146 -21.39 -16.83 21.88
N GLU A 147 -22.58 -16.70 21.29
CA GLU A 147 -23.82 -16.36 22.00
C GLU A 147 -24.60 -17.61 22.48
N SER A 148 -24.07 -18.83 22.26
CA SER A 148 -24.72 -20.12 22.58
C SER A 148 -26.13 -20.26 21.99
N ILE A 149 -26.34 -19.79 20.77
CA ILE A 149 -27.62 -19.83 20.06
C ILE A 149 -27.78 -21.16 19.33
N SER A 150 -28.78 -21.94 19.73
CA SER A 150 -29.16 -23.20 19.09
C SER A 150 -30.53 -23.18 18.41
N ASP A 151 -31.26 -22.06 18.51
CA ASP A 151 -32.57 -21.90 17.89
C ASP A 151 -32.44 -21.67 16.38
N GLU A 152 -33.04 -22.57 15.59
CA GLU A 152 -32.94 -22.52 14.13
C GLU A 152 -33.57 -21.25 13.54
N ASP A 153 -34.64 -20.72 14.13
CA ASP A 153 -35.31 -19.53 13.61
C ASP A 153 -34.46 -18.27 13.84
N THR A 154 -33.75 -18.20 14.96
CA THR A 154 -32.77 -17.16 15.24
C THR A 154 -31.57 -17.25 14.30
N LEU A 155 -31.07 -18.47 14.00
CA LEU A 155 -30.02 -18.69 13.00
C LEU A 155 -30.46 -18.27 11.59
N ARG A 156 -31.71 -18.55 11.20
CA ARG A 156 -32.29 -18.07 9.92
C ARG A 156 -32.36 -16.54 9.87
N LYS A 157 -32.71 -15.88 10.96
CA LYS A 157 -32.67 -14.40 11.06
C LYS A 157 -31.25 -13.86 10.92
N MET A 158 -30.25 -14.52 11.52
CA MET A 158 -28.84 -14.14 11.35
C MET A 158 -28.37 -14.22 9.89
N ILE A 159 -28.80 -15.22 9.13
CA ILE A 159 -28.48 -15.29 7.69
C ILE A 159 -28.95 -14.03 6.98
N LEU A 160 -30.18 -13.58 7.28
CA LEU A 160 -30.74 -12.36 6.70
C LEU A 160 -29.96 -11.12 7.14
N GLU A 161 -29.62 -11.00 8.44
CA GLU A 161 -28.82 -9.89 8.96
C GLU A 161 -27.42 -9.81 8.33
N ILE A 162 -26.71 -10.93 8.23
CA ILE A 162 -25.37 -10.99 7.64
C ILE A 162 -25.44 -10.66 6.14
N SER A 163 -26.43 -11.22 5.44
CA SER A 163 -26.63 -10.98 4.00
C SER A 163 -27.00 -9.52 3.68
N LYS A 164 -27.50 -8.76 4.66
CA LYS A 164 -27.78 -7.31 4.55
C LYS A 164 -26.54 -6.42 4.65
N ASN A 165 -25.32 -6.95 4.81
CA ASN A 165 -24.14 -6.11 4.74
C ASN A 165 -23.79 -5.78 3.27
N VAL A 166 -23.51 -4.50 3.00
CA VAL A 166 -23.22 -3.95 1.66
C VAL A 166 -22.11 -4.73 0.94
N GLU A 167 -21.12 -5.25 1.66
CA GLU A 167 -20.02 -6.04 1.10
C GLU A 167 -20.51 -7.34 0.44
N PHE A 168 -21.53 -8.00 1.01
CA PHE A 168 -22.08 -9.22 0.42
C PHE A 168 -22.90 -8.94 -0.83
N ALA A 169 -23.70 -7.88 -0.82
CA ALA A 169 -24.44 -7.44 -2.00
C ALA A 169 -23.49 -7.03 -3.14
N GLN A 170 -22.39 -6.34 -2.80
CA GLN A 170 -21.30 -6.04 -3.72
C GLN A 170 -20.69 -7.31 -4.33
N ASN A 171 -20.32 -8.29 -3.50
CA ASN A 171 -19.73 -9.54 -3.97
C ASN A 171 -20.69 -10.36 -4.83
N GLN A 172 -22.00 -10.34 -4.52
CA GLN A 172 -23.02 -10.95 -5.36
C GLN A 172 -23.02 -10.37 -6.77
N TYR A 173 -22.99 -9.04 -6.86
CA TYR A 173 -22.88 -8.36 -8.14
C TYR A 173 -21.53 -8.63 -8.82
N TYR A 174 -20.40 -8.49 -8.14
CA TYR A 174 -19.07 -8.60 -8.77
C TYR A 174 -18.79 -9.98 -9.38
N TYR A 175 -19.34 -11.04 -8.79
CA TYR A 175 -19.01 -12.43 -9.16
C TYR A 175 -20.19 -13.21 -9.73
N ASP A 176 -21.31 -12.53 -10.05
CA ASP A 176 -22.52 -13.15 -10.62
C ASP A 176 -23.08 -14.28 -9.74
N ILE A 177 -23.12 -14.04 -8.44
CA ILE A 177 -23.57 -15.02 -7.45
C ILE A 177 -25.07 -14.86 -7.20
N ASP A 178 -25.81 -15.94 -7.45
CA ASP A 178 -27.26 -15.98 -7.20
C ASP A 178 -27.57 -15.99 -5.68
N PRO A 179 -28.25 -14.95 -5.14
CA PRO A 179 -28.61 -14.88 -3.74
C PRO A 179 -29.53 -16.02 -3.29
N VAL A 180 -30.41 -16.51 -4.18
CA VAL A 180 -31.36 -17.59 -3.85
C VAL A 180 -30.60 -18.90 -3.67
N ALA A 181 -29.69 -19.21 -4.58
CA ALA A 181 -28.79 -20.36 -4.45
C ALA A 181 -27.94 -20.28 -3.17
N VAL A 182 -27.42 -19.11 -2.82
CA VAL A 182 -26.61 -18.92 -1.60
C VAL A 182 -27.46 -19.20 -0.37
N ASN A 183 -28.65 -18.59 -0.28
CA ASN A 183 -29.55 -18.81 0.86
C ASN A 183 -29.98 -20.28 0.95
N SER A 184 -30.28 -20.92 -0.18
CA SER A 184 -30.65 -22.34 -0.23
C SER A 184 -29.53 -23.24 0.30
N GLU A 185 -28.27 -22.96 -0.03
CA GLU A 185 -27.15 -23.73 0.51
C GLU A 185 -26.95 -23.45 2.01
N LEU A 186 -27.10 -22.20 2.44
CA LEU A 186 -26.96 -21.82 3.85
C LEU A 186 -27.97 -22.51 4.77
N GLN A 187 -29.18 -22.83 4.28
CA GLN A 187 -30.18 -23.58 5.05
C GLN A 187 -29.66 -24.95 5.50
N SER A 188 -28.76 -25.58 4.75
CA SER A 188 -28.19 -26.88 5.14
C SER A 188 -27.28 -26.77 6.37
N PHE A 189 -26.61 -25.63 6.55
CA PHE A 189 -25.73 -25.40 7.70
C PHE A 189 -26.50 -25.03 8.96
N VAL A 190 -27.68 -24.40 8.88
CA VAL A 190 -28.47 -24.00 10.06
C VAL A 190 -28.64 -25.16 11.04
N LYS A 191 -29.02 -26.34 10.54
CA LYS A 191 -29.22 -27.54 11.36
C LYS A 191 -27.91 -28.05 11.98
N ALA A 192 -26.84 -28.07 11.20
CA ALA A 192 -25.52 -28.52 11.65
C ALA A 192 -24.99 -27.62 12.78
N ILE A 193 -25.09 -26.29 12.61
CA ILE A 193 -24.66 -25.32 13.63
C ILE A 193 -25.51 -25.43 14.90
N ALA A 194 -26.85 -25.49 14.77
CA ALA A 194 -27.74 -25.68 15.91
C ALA A 194 -27.36 -26.93 16.72
N LYS A 195 -27.13 -28.04 16.03
CA LYS A 195 -26.73 -29.31 16.63
C LYS A 195 -25.34 -29.23 17.28
N PHE A 196 -24.38 -28.55 16.67
CA PHE A 196 -23.06 -28.32 17.26
C PHE A 196 -23.18 -27.57 18.60
N VAL A 197 -23.93 -26.46 18.63
CA VAL A 197 -24.13 -25.65 19.84
C VAL A 197 -24.84 -26.47 20.93
N GLN A 198 -25.91 -27.20 20.59
CA GLN A 198 -26.62 -28.06 21.55
C GLN A 198 -25.70 -29.13 22.12
N ASN A 199 -24.94 -29.83 21.28
CA ASN A 199 -24.11 -30.94 21.73
C ASN A 199 -22.94 -30.46 22.59
N PHE A 200 -22.18 -29.48 22.14
CA PHE A 200 -20.87 -29.17 22.75
C PHE A 200 -20.89 -27.98 23.70
N LEU A 201 -21.84 -27.05 23.56
CA LEU A 201 -21.96 -25.89 24.47
C LEU A 201 -23.08 -26.07 25.50
N SER A 202 -24.28 -26.47 25.07
CA SER A 202 -25.42 -26.63 25.97
C SER A 202 -25.33 -27.92 26.80
N ASN A 203 -25.17 -29.06 26.14
CA ASN A 203 -25.12 -30.37 26.80
C ASN A 203 -23.73 -30.74 27.30
N ARG A 204 -22.70 -30.01 26.87
CA ARG A 204 -21.28 -30.27 27.17
C ARG A 204 -20.89 -31.73 26.93
N ASN A 205 -21.30 -32.27 25.78
CA ASN A 205 -20.94 -33.62 25.39
C ASN A 205 -19.42 -33.73 25.19
N PRO A 206 -18.83 -34.92 25.46
CA PRO A 206 -17.42 -35.16 25.22
C PRO A 206 -17.00 -34.94 23.77
N LEU A 207 -15.80 -34.39 23.58
CA LEU A 207 -15.21 -34.18 22.26
C LEU A 207 -14.83 -35.53 21.61
N PRO A 208 -15.17 -35.73 20.31
CA PRO A 208 -14.89 -36.99 19.61
C PRO A 208 -13.39 -37.17 19.37
N GLY A 209 -12.89 -38.40 19.57
CA GLY A 209 -11.47 -38.73 19.37
C GLY A 209 -10.55 -38.21 20.48
N VAL A 210 -11.11 -37.71 21.59
CA VAL A 210 -10.39 -37.21 22.76
C VAL A 210 -10.76 -38.06 23.99
N VAL A 211 -10.07 -37.86 25.12
CA VAL A 211 -10.40 -38.50 26.40
C VAL A 211 -11.89 -38.26 26.71
N PRO A 212 -12.67 -39.30 27.12
CA PRO A 212 -14.13 -39.22 27.24
C PRO A 212 -14.68 -38.15 28.20
N SER A 213 -13.85 -37.53 29.04
CA SER A 213 -14.23 -36.45 29.97
C SER A 213 -13.95 -35.05 29.42
N THR A 214 -13.41 -34.91 28.21
CA THR A 214 -12.99 -33.60 27.66
C THR A 214 -14.16 -32.84 27.03
N VAL A 215 -14.42 -31.63 27.54
CA VAL A 215 -15.58 -30.80 27.14
C VAL A 215 -15.18 -29.35 26.85
N ILE A 216 -15.93 -28.70 25.96
CA ILE A 216 -15.78 -27.26 25.72
C ILE A 216 -16.29 -26.50 26.94
N ASP A 217 -15.45 -25.65 27.53
CA ASP A 217 -15.80 -24.85 28.70
C ASP A 217 -16.34 -23.47 28.33
N ARG A 218 -15.63 -22.78 27.42
CA ARG A 218 -15.93 -21.40 26.99
C ARG A 218 -15.31 -21.07 25.63
N VAL A 219 -15.89 -20.09 24.94
CA VAL A 219 -15.28 -19.43 23.79
C VAL A 219 -14.45 -18.26 24.29
N LEU A 220 -13.17 -18.18 23.92
CA LEU A 220 -12.28 -17.10 24.35
C LEU A 220 -12.18 -16.00 23.30
N ALA A 221 -12.06 -16.38 22.04
CA ALA A 221 -11.90 -15.45 20.93
C ALA A 221 -12.52 -16.00 19.64
N VAL A 222 -12.83 -15.09 18.73
CA VAL A 222 -13.39 -15.33 17.39
C VAL A 222 -12.57 -14.52 16.39
N GLU A 223 -12.22 -15.12 15.24
CA GLU A 223 -11.33 -14.53 14.23
C GLU A 223 -10.03 -13.97 14.85
N GLU A 224 -9.37 -14.76 15.69
CA GLU A 224 -8.16 -14.33 16.40
C GLU A 224 -6.97 -14.29 15.42
N GLU A 225 -6.57 -13.09 15.00
CA GLU A 225 -5.38 -12.88 14.18
C GLU A 225 -4.11 -13.00 15.02
N MET A 226 -3.24 -13.93 14.66
CA MET A 226 -1.97 -14.18 15.33
C MET A 226 -0.81 -14.15 14.36
N ILE A 227 0.33 -13.66 14.85
CA ILE A 227 1.62 -13.71 14.17
C ILE A 227 2.56 -14.45 15.11
N SER A 228 3.35 -15.38 14.57
CA SER A 228 4.51 -15.91 15.28
C SER A 228 5.76 -15.43 14.57
N GLU A 229 6.46 -14.51 15.22
CA GLU A 229 7.76 -14.00 14.75
C GLU A 229 8.84 -15.08 14.88
N LYS A 230 8.68 -15.97 15.88
CA LYS A 230 9.58 -17.10 16.11
C LYS A 230 9.64 -18.04 14.91
N PHE A 231 8.48 -18.37 14.34
CA PHE A 231 8.39 -19.27 13.20
C PHE A 231 8.16 -18.56 11.85
N GLY A 232 7.97 -17.25 11.86
CA GLY A 232 7.77 -16.43 10.67
C GLY A 232 6.52 -16.80 9.89
N PHE A 233 5.38 -16.93 10.56
CA PHE A 233 4.09 -17.11 9.89
C PHE A 233 2.92 -16.49 10.66
N ARG A 234 1.82 -16.24 9.95
CA ARG A 234 0.60 -15.64 10.51
C ARG A 234 -0.66 -16.41 10.14
N GLY A 235 -1.64 -16.36 11.01
CA GLY A 235 -2.92 -17.05 10.85
C GLY A 235 -4.06 -16.24 11.42
N SER A 236 -5.28 -16.53 10.97
CA SER A 236 -6.51 -16.07 11.61
C SER A 236 -7.25 -17.32 12.05
N ILE A 237 -7.28 -17.55 13.36
CA ILE A 237 -7.94 -18.71 13.95
C ILE A 237 -9.43 -18.40 14.01
N ASP A 238 -10.26 -19.24 13.39
CA ASP A 238 -11.72 -19.00 13.36
C ASP A 238 -12.29 -18.84 14.77
N MET A 239 -11.95 -19.73 15.70
CA MET A 239 -12.31 -19.63 17.12
C MET A 239 -11.25 -20.24 18.03
N THR A 240 -11.00 -19.59 19.18
CA THR A 240 -10.14 -20.12 20.24
C THR A 240 -10.99 -20.57 21.41
N MET A 241 -10.91 -21.85 21.74
CA MET A 241 -11.79 -22.51 22.71
C MET A 241 -11.02 -22.82 24.00
N GLY A 242 -11.61 -22.53 25.15
CA GLY A 242 -11.17 -23.07 26.44
C GLY A 242 -11.82 -24.44 26.65
N VAL A 243 -11.00 -25.46 26.88
CA VAL A 243 -11.42 -26.86 27.00
C VAL A 243 -10.99 -27.39 28.37
N LYS A 244 -11.88 -28.11 29.05
CA LYS A 244 -11.56 -28.81 30.31
C LYS A 244 -11.23 -30.26 30.02
N VAL A 245 -10.06 -30.69 30.46
CA VAL A 245 -9.57 -32.07 30.33
C VAL A 245 -9.65 -32.72 31.72
N ASP A 246 -10.55 -33.70 31.86
CA ASP A 246 -10.68 -34.60 33.01
C ASP A 246 -11.23 -34.03 34.34
N ALA A 247 -11.45 -34.92 35.33
CA ALA A 247 -12.02 -34.60 36.65
C ALA A 247 -11.18 -33.61 37.49
N ASP A 248 -9.89 -33.47 37.18
CA ASP A 248 -8.95 -32.55 37.84
C ASP A 248 -9.09 -31.08 37.38
N GLN A 249 -10.06 -30.77 36.51
CA GLN A 249 -10.35 -29.42 36.00
C GLN A 249 -9.19 -28.71 35.28
N LYS A 250 -8.21 -29.42 34.73
CA LYS A 250 -7.13 -28.78 33.96
C LYS A 250 -7.72 -28.15 32.69
N SER A 251 -7.71 -26.82 32.63
CA SER A 251 -8.16 -26.07 31.45
C SER A 251 -7.00 -25.89 30.48
N THR A 252 -7.25 -26.13 29.20
CA THR A 252 -6.30 -25.85 28.11
C THR A 252 -6.97 -25.14 26.94
N LEU A 253 -6.18 -24.65 26.00
CA LEU A 253 -6.64 -23.94 24.81
C LEU A 253 -6.62 -24.87 23.60
N MET A 254 -7.64 -24.77 22.75
CA MET A 254 -7.68 -25.45 21.46
C MET A 254 -8.16 -24.49 20.35
N PRO A 255 -7.47 -24.41 19.21
CA PRO A 255 -7.99 -23.73 18.03
C PRO A 255 -9.08 -24.58 17.41
N LEU A 256 -10.13 -23.93 16.92
CA LEU A 256 -11.16 -24.55 16.11
C LEU A 256 -11.12 -23.92 14.72
N GLU A 257 -10.93 -24.75 13.69
CA GLU A 257 -11.04 -24.38 12.28
C GLU A 257 -12.37 -24.87 11.70
N LEU A 258 -13.07 -23.99 11.00
CA LEU A 258 -14.35 -24.30 10.36
C LEU A 258 -14.17 -24.53 8.87
N LYS A 259 -14.80 -25.57 8.33
CA LYS A 259 -14.86 -25.85 6.89
C LYS A 259 -16.28 -26.09 6.41
N THR A 260 -16.66 -25.38 5.37
CA THR A 260 -18.01 -25.46 4.76
C THR A 260 -18.08 -26.44 3.59
N GLY A 261 -16.93 -26.85 3.03
CA GLY A 261 -16.82 -27.75 1.88
C GLY A 261 -16.58 -29.23 2.22
N LYS A 262 -16.29 -30.03 1.18
CA LYS A 262 -16.06 -31.48 1.28
C LYS A 262 -14.75 -31.83 2.03
N VAL A 263 -14.72 -33.02 2.63
CA VAL A 263 -13.55 -33.64 3.31
C VAL A 263 -12.40 -33.99 2.35
N SER A 264 -12.53 -33.73 1.05
CA SER A 264 -11.52 -34.10 0.03
C SER A 264 -10.16 -33.40 0.18
N LEU A 265 -10.07 -32.31 0.95
CA LEU A 265 -8.83 -31.59 1.26
C LEU A 265 -8.41 -31.79 2.72
N TYR A 266 -8.69 -32.98 3.28
CA TYR A 266 -8.44 -33.28 4.70
C TYR A 266 -7.01 -32.93 5.12
N GLY A 267 -6.00 -33.29 4.32
CA GLY A 267 -4.60 -33.00 4.61
C GLY A 267 -4.24 -31.51 4.71
N ASP A 268 -4.82 -30.65 3.87
CA ASP A 268 -4.60 -29.20 3.95
C ASP A 268 -5.23 -28.62 5.21
N HIS A 269 -6.42 -29.11 5.54
CA HIS A 269 -7.17 -28.63 6.69
C HIS A 269 -6.53 -29.07 8.02
N THR A 270 -6.00 -30.30 8.10
CA THR A 270 -5.23 -30.74 9.27
C THR A 270 -3.94 -29.95 9.41
N ALA A 271 -3.23 -29.68 8.30
CA ALA A 271 -2.03 -28.84 8.30
C ALA A 271 -2.31 -27.41 8.82
N GLN A 272 -3.46 -26.82 8.47
CA GLN A 272 -3.86 -25.51 9.00
C GLN A 272 -4.06 -25.54 10.51
N VAL A 273 -4.80 -26.54 11.01
CA VAL A 273 -5.04 -26.70 12.46
C VAL A 273 -3.73 -26.91 13.22
N MET A 274 -2.81 -27.73 12.72
CA MET A 274 -1.50 -27.94 13.33
C MET A 274 -0.67 -26.65 13.41
N LEU A 275 -0.70 -25.83 12.37
CA LEU A 275 -0.04 -24.52 12.38
C LEU A 275 -0.70 -23.55 13.36
N TYR A 276 -2.03 -23.59 13.53
CA TYR A 276 -2.72 -22.80 14.55
C TYR A 276 -2.41 -23.24 15.97
N CYS A 277 -2.28 -24.55 16.21
CA CYS A 277 -1.76 -25.10 17.47
C CYS A 277 -0.38 -24.53 17.79
N LEU A 278 0.51 -24.47 16.80
CA LEU A 278 1.84 -23.85 16.96
C LEU A 278 1.77 -22.34 17.22
N LEU A 279 0.87 -21.59 16.54
CA LEU A 279 0.65 -20.15 16.81
C LEU A 279 0.20 -19.91 18.25
N LEU A 280 -0.82 -20.64 18.70
CA LEU A 280 -1.34 -20.53 20.07
C LEU A 280 -0.28 -20.87 21.10
N SER A 281 0.49 -21.93 20.85
CA SER A 281 1.57 -22.35 21.75
C SER A 281 2.67 -21.30 21.84
N SER A 282 3.06 -20.72 20.71
CA SER A 282 4.14 -19.73 20.65
C SER A 282 3.79 -18.39 21.31
N ASN A 283 2.51 -18.01 21.34
CA ASN A 283 2.06 -16.71 21.84
C ASN A 283 1.57 -16.75 23.29
N ASN A 284 1.12 -17.90 23.80
CA ASN A 284 0.58 -18.02 25.17
C ASN A 284 1.53 -18.74 26.14
N HIS A 285 2.69 -19.21 25.68
CA HIS A 285 3.63 -20.02 26.48
C HIS A 285 2.99 -21.27 27.12
N GLU A 286 1.91 -21.78 26.54
CA GLU A 286 1.21 -23.00 26.96
C GLU A 286 1.17 -23.98 25.77
N SER A 287 1.55 -25.25 25.98
CA SER A 287 1.51 -26.25 24.91
C SER A 287 0.09 -26.53 24.45
N CYS A 288 -0.20 -26.27 23.17
CA CYS A 288 -1.46 -26.61 22.52
C CYS A 288 -1.19 -27.74 21.51
N GLU A 289 -1.34 -28.98 21.95
CA GLU A 289 -0.98 -30.16 21.16
C GLU A 289 -2.11 -30.70 20.27
N ARG A 290 -3.28 -30.08 20.38
CA ARG A 290 -4.49 -30.57 19.73
C ARG A 290 -5.39 -29.41 19.35
N GLY A 291 -5.96 -29.50 18.16
CA GLY A 291 -6.99 -28.59 17.69
C GLY A 291 -8.24 -29.33 17.24
N LEU A 292 -9.24 -28.55 16.87
CA LEU A 292 -10.54 -29.01 16.41
C LEU A 292 -10.75 -28.59 14.96
N LEU A 293 -11.24 -29.52 14.15
CA LEU A 293 -11.62 -29.28 12.76
C LEU A 293 -13.08 -29.65 12.57
N TYR A 294 -13.92 -28.67 12.28
CA TYR A 294 -15.35 -28.87 12.10
C TYR A 294 -15.76 -28.72 10.63
N TYR A 295 -16.29 -29.80 10.05
CA TYR A 295 -16.89 -29.79 8.72
C TYR A 295 -18.39 -29.54 8.83
N CYS A 296 -18.79 -28.28 8.73
CA CYS A 296 -20.20 -27.88 8.84
C CYS A 296 -21.10 -28.54 7.79
N GLY A 297 -20.59 -28.71 6.56
CA GLY A 297 -21.35 -29.36 5.48
C GLY A 297 -21.55 -30.86 5.64
N GLY A 298 -20.78 -31.52 6.51
CA GLY A 298 -20.91 -32.94 6.83
C GLY A 298 -21.36 -33.21 8.27
N ASP A 299 -21.56 -32.15 9.07
CA ASP A 299 -21.78 -32.22 10.52
C ASP A 299 -20.79 -33.15 11.23
N GLU A 300 -19.50 -32.96 10.94
CA GLU A 300 -18.42 -33.83 11.43
C GLU A 300 -17.35 -33.01 12.17
N LEU A 301 -17.18 -33.26 13.47
CA LEU A 301 -16.12 -32.68 14.30
C LEU A 301 -14.98 -33.70 14.47
N LYS A 302 -13.75 -33.27 14.23
CA LYS A 302 -12.54 -34.08 14.39
C LYS A 302 -11.53 -33.38 15.27
N ALA A 303 -10.91 -34.15 16.17
CA ALA A 303 -9.67 -33.74 16.82
C ALA A 303 -8.49 -33.93 15.85
N VAL A 304 -7.56 -32.98 15.86
CA VAL A 304 -6.32 -33.02 15.08
C VAL A 304 -5.16 -32.88 16.06
N ASP A 305 -4.35 -33.93 16.16
CA ASP A 305 -3.15 -33.96 16.99
C ASP A 305 -1.96 -33.36 16.22
N THR A 306 -1.17 -32.49 16.86
CA THR A 306 0.13 -32.08 16.32
C THR A 306 1.16 -33.18 16.51
N LYS A 307 1.66 -33.72 15.40
CA LYS A 307 2.82 -34.61 15.39
C LYS A 307 4.04 -33.88 14.87
N MET A 308 5.18 -34.05 15.54
CA MET A 308 6.40 -33.31 15.24
C MET A 308 6.91 -33.54 13.81
N ASN A 309 6.85 -34.77 13.31
CA ASN A 309 7.27 -35.09 11.93
C ASN A 309 6.42 -34.38 10.86
N GLU A 310 5.10 -34.35 11.03
CA GLU A 310 4.19 -33.64 10.12
C GLU A 310 4.41 -32.12 10.22
N LEU A 311 4.60 -31.59 11.44
CA LEU A 311 4.87 -30.17 11.67
C LEU A 311 6.19 -29.71 11.04
N ASN A 312 7.26 -30.50 11.18
CA ASN A 312 8.55 -30.23 10.55
C ASN A 312 8.45 -30.21 9.03
N GLY A 313 7.62 -31.07 8.43
CA GLY A 313 7.28 -31.00 7.01
C GLY A 313 6.63 -29.66 6.62
N LEU A 314 5.72 -29.13 7.45
CA LEU A 314 5.08 -27.83 7.23
C LEU A 314 6.05 -26.65 7.42
N LEU A 315 6.95 -26.72 8.41
CA LEU A 315 7.98 -25.71 8.63
C LEU A 315 9.01 -25.69 7.49
N ARG A 316 9.35 -26.86 6.93
CA ARG A 316 10.15 -26.96 5.69
C ARG A 316 9.43 -26.32 4.51
N MET A 317 8.15 -26.60 4.30
CA MET A 317 7.34 -25.97 3.25
C MET A 317 7.29 -24.44 3.43
N ARG A 318 7.19 -23.96 4.68
CA ARG A 318 7.27 -22.53 5.01
C ARG A 318 8.63 -21.95 4.61
N ASN A 319 9.73 -22.63 4.92
CA ASN A 319 11.07 -22.19 4.49
C ASN A 319 11.21 -22.15 2.98
N GLU A 320 10.67 -23.14 2.27
CA GLU A 320 10.69 -23.17 0.82
C GLU A 320 9.92 -21.98 0.21
N VAL A 321 8.71 -21.68 0.68
CA VAL A 321 7.95 -20.51 0.22
C VAL A 321 8.70 -19.22 0.53
N THR A 322 9.23 -19.08 1.75
CA THR A 322 10.03 -17.91 2.16
C THR A 322 11.29 -17.75 1.33
N TYR A 323 11.97 -18.85 0.98
CA TYR A 323 13.18 -18.84 0.17
C TYR A 323 12.96 -18.07 -1.15
N TYR A 324 11.88 -18.39 -1.87
CA TYR A 324 11.55 -17.74 -3.14
C TYR A 324 10.99 -16.32 -2.95
N LEU A 325 10.13 -16.10 -1.96
CA LEU A 325 9.56 -14.77 -1.70
C LEU A 325 10.62 -13.75 -1.27
N HIS A 326 11.55 -14.17 -0.40
CA HIS A 326 12.65 -13.33 0.03
C HIS A 326 13.56 -12.97 -1.14
N ARG A 327 13.84 -13.93 -2.04
CA ARG A 327 14.74 -13.72 -3.19
C ARG A 327 14.09 -13.02 -4.37
N PHE A 328 12.76 -12.89 -4.39
CA PHE A 328 12.07 -12.11 -5.41
C PHE A 328 12.68 -10.70 -5.55
N PHE A 329 13.03 -10.06 -4.43
CA PHE A 329 13.63 -8.72 -4.40
C PHE A 329 15.17 -8.73 -4.28
N ASP A 330 15.82 -9.86 -4.53
CA ASP A 330 17.26 -9.85 -4.76
C ASP A 330 17.55 -9.03 -6.01
N ASP A 331 18.69 -8.35 -6.01
CA ASP A 331 19.13 -7.56 -7.15
C ASP A 331 19.13 -8.42 -8.42
N PRO A 332 18.47 -7.98 -9.51
CA PRO A 332 18.47 -8.71 -10.78
C PRO A 332 19.86 -8.99 -11.36
N GLU A 333 20.88 -8.19 -11.02
CA GLU A 333 22.27 -8.47 -11.43
C GLU A 333 22.92 -9.57 -10.59
N ALA A 334 22.45 -9.80 -9.37
CA ALA A 334 22.98 -10.83 -8.48
C ALA A 334 22.32 -12.20 -8.70
N SER A 335 21.07 -12.23 -9.18
CA SER A 335 20.36 -13.47 -9.49
C SER A 335 19.15 -13.28 -10.41
N ASP A 336 18.88 -14.31 -11.22
CA ASP A 336 17.61 -14.43 -11.92
C ASP A 336 16.43 -14.57 -10.95
N LEU A 337 15.22 -14.26 -11.42
CA LEU A 337 14.03 -14.44 -10.61
C LEU A 337 13.76 -15.94 -10.43
N LEU A 338 14.05 -16.43 -9.23
CA LEU A 338 13.82 -17.81 -8.82
C LEU A 338 12.34 -18.04 -8.51
N LEU A 339 11.79 -19.13 -9.04
CA LEU A 339 10.46 -19.63 -8.71
C LEU A 339 10.52 -21.16 -8.62
N PRO A 340 9.67 -21.81 -7.79
CA PRO A 340 9.58 -23.26 -7.81
C PRO A 340 9.21 -23.75 -9.20
N GLY A 341 9.74 -24.91 -9.62
CA GLY A 341 9.41 -25.51 -10.91
C GLY A 341 7.91 -25.80 -11.07
N PRO A 342 7.39 -25.84 -12.30
CA PRO A 342 6.02 -26.28 -12.55
C PRO A 342 5.79 -27.75 -12.17
N ILE A 343 4.59 -28.11 -11.72
CA ILE A 343 4.23 -29.49 -11.36
C ILE A 343 3.79 -30.31 -12.58
N ASN A 344 3.96 -31.64 -12.59
CA ASN A 344 3.55 -32.47 -13.74
C ASN A 344 2.06 -32.87 -13.77
N ASN A 345 1.21 -32.24 -12.95
CA ASN A 345 -0.23 -32.55 -12.88
C ASN A 345 -1.09 -31.55 -13.68
N MET A 346 -1.32 -31.86 -14.95
CA MET A 346 -2.04 -30.97 -15.88
C MET A 346 -3.49 -30.68 -15.46
N LYS A 347 -4.15 -31.61 -14.76
CA LYS A 347 -5.52 -31.42 -14.27
C LYS A 347 -5.59 -30.32 -13.21
N ILE A 348 -4.63 -30.32 -12.28
CA ILE A 348 -4.51 -29.28 -11.25
C ILE A 348 -4.08 -27.96 -11.90
N CYS A 349 -3.10 -28.00 -12.81
CA CYS A 349 -2.62 -26.81 -13.49
C CYS A 349 -3.74 -26.09 -14.25
N ARG A 350 -4.55 -26.78 -15.08
CA ARG A 350 -5.63 -26.15 -15.86
C ARG A 350 -6.68 -25.41 -15.03
N GLN A 351 -6.83 -25.75 -13.75
CA GLN A 351 -7.75 -25.08 -12.82
C GLN A 351 -7.05 -24.02 -11.95
N CYS A 352 -5.76 -23.81 -12.16
CA CYS A 352 -4.96 -22.88 -11.37
C CYS A 352 -5.28 -21.43 -11.77
N PRO A 353 -5.67 -20.56 -10.82
CA PRO A 353 -5.94 -19.15 -11.10
C PRO A 353 -4.69 -18.37 -11.53
N GLN A 354 -3.49 -18.93 -11.30
CA GLN A 354 -2.19 -18.34 -11.64
C GLN A 354 -1.63 -18.88 -12.97
N MET A 355 -2.44 -19.54 -13.81
CA MET A 355 -1.99 -20.18 -15.06
C MET A 355 -1.22 -19.22 -15.98
N LEU A 356 -1.80 -18.06 -16.31
CA LEU A 356 -1.17 -17.04 -17.14
C LEU A 356 0.20 -16.63 -16.59
N ASN A 357 0.26 -16.31 -15.29
CA ASN A 357 1.47 -15.85 -14.62
C ASN A 357 2.54 -16.94 -14.59
N CYS A 358 2.13 -18.19 -14.34
CA CYS A 358 2.98 -19.37 -14.35
C CYS A 358 3.61 -19.60 -15.72
N CYS A 359 2.80 -19.56 -16.78
CA CYS A 359 3.23 -19.75 -18.17
C CYS A 359 4.14 -18.63 -18.66
N LEU A 360 3.78 -17.36 -18.42
CA LEU A 360 4.61 -16.20 -18.76
C LEU A 360 5.99 -16.29 -18.12
N ARG A 361 6.05 -16.58 -16.82
CA ARG A 361 7.34 -16.72 -16.12
C ARG A 361 8.15 -17.90 -16.63
N GLN A 362 7.50 -19.02 -16.95
CA GLN A 362 8.20 -20.17 -17.53
C GLN A 362 8.79 -19.81 -18.90
N LYS A 363 8.04 -19.09 -19.74
CA LYS A 363 8.50 -18.64 -21.06
C LYS A 363 9.67 -17.65 -21.00
N ILE A 364 9.75 -16.84 -19.94
CA ILE A 364 10.83 -15.85 -19.73
C ILE A 364 12.10 -16.50 -19.17
N CYS A 365 11.97 -17.47 -18.26
CA CYS A 365 13.12 -18.02 -17.51
C CYS A 365 13.92 -19.08 -18.26
N ASP A 366 13.35 -19.73 -19.28
CA ASP A 366 13.88 -21.01 -19.76
C ASP A 366 14.00 -21.03 -21.30
N GLU A 367 15.18 -20.66 -21.82
CA GLU A 367 15.56 -21.01 -23.20
C GLU A 367 16.00 -22.48 -23.31
N SER A 368 16.33 -23.12 -22.18
CA SER A 368 16.88 -24.47 -22.06
C SER A 368 15.85 -25.58 -21.77
N PHE A 369 14.57 -25.24 -21.63
CA PHE A 369 13.55 -26.23 -21.32
C PHE A 369 13.47 -27.29 -22.42
N ILE A 370 13.46 -28.54 -22.01
CA ILE A 370 13.40 -29.71 -22.88
C ILE A 370 12.16 -29.58 -23.77
N ARG A 371 12.38 -29.29 -25.06
CA ARG A 371 11.34 -29.40 -26.11
C ARG A 371 10.84 -30.85 -26.07
N ASP A 372 9.52 -31.04 -26.13
CA ASP A 372 8.78 -32.32 -26.06
C ASP A 372 8.17 -32.67 -24.68
N SER A 373 7.85 -31.65 -23.86
CA SER A 373 7.08 -31.84 -22.62
C SER A 373 5.60 -31.47 -22.82
N PRO A 374 4.63 -32.13 -22.14
CA PRO A 374 3.21 -31.71 -22.13
C PRO A 374 2.97 -30.23 -21.77
N TRP A 375 3.99 -29.59 -21.18
CA TRP A 375 4.04 -28.17 -20.89
C TRP A 375 4.11 -27.27 -22.13
N ASP A 376 4.75 -27.69 -23.22
CA ASP A 376 4.90 -26.87 -24.43
C ASP A 376 3.54 -26.54 -25.04
N ALA A 377 2.69 -27.54 -25.19
CA ALA A 377 1.33 -27.38 -25.66
C ALA A 377 0.49 -26.45 -24.75
N MET A 378 0.74 -26.45 -23.44
CA MET A 378 0.04 -25.58 -22.50
C MET A 378 0.56 -24.14 -22.56
N LEU A 379 1.86 -23.95 -22.72
CA LEU A 379 2.48 -22.63 -22.94
C LEU A 379 1.99 -22.01 -24.24
N GLU A 380 1.97 -22.77 -25.33
CA GLU A 380 1.44 -22.33 -26.62
C GLU A 380 -0.05 -21.99 -26.51
N ALA A 381 -0.86 -22.86 -25.90
CA ALA A 381 -2.29 -22.62 -25.74
C ALA A 381 -2.63 -21.40 -24.88
N GLU A 382 -1.84 -21.09 -23.85
CA GLU A 382 -2.08 -19.95 -22.96
C GLU A 382 -1.52 -18.63 -23.53
N LEU A 383 -0.42 -18.68 -24.29
CA LEU A 383 0.34 -17.49 -24.72
C LEU A 383 0.31 -17.21 -26.23
N TRP A 384 -0.46 -17.97 -27.03
CA TRP A 384 -0.52 -17.84 -28.49
C TRP A 384 -0.78 -16.41 -29.00
N HIS A 385 -1.48 -15.58 -28.21
CA HIS A 385 -1.88 -14.23 -28.57
C HIS A 385 -0.83 -13.16 -28.23
N LEU A 386 0.33 -13.54 -27.67
CA LEU A 386 1.38 -12.61 -27.25
C LEU A 386 2.57 -12.64 -28.20
N SER A 387 3.07 -11.44 -28.52
CA SER A 387 4.32 -11.26 -29.27
C SER A 387 5.55 -11.35 -28.35
N THR A 388 6.73 -11.46 -28.95
CA THR A 388 8.01 -11.38 -28.23
C THR A 388 8.16 -10.05 -27.49
N GLU A 389 7.73 -8.94 -28.09
CA GLU A 389 7.77 -7.61 -27.45
C GLU A 389 6.86 -7.55 -26.21
N HIS A 390 5.69 -8.20 -26.25
CA HIS A 390 4.79 -8.27 -25.09
C HIS A 390 5.45 -9.04 -23.93
N ILE A 391 6.14 -10.14 -24.22
CA ILE A 391 6.85 -10.94 -23.22
C ILE A 391 8.06 -10.15 -22.65
N GLN A 392 8.83 -9.49 -23.51
CA GLN A 392 9.95 -8.64 -23.10
C GLN A 392 9.51 -7.45 -22.24
N TYR A 393 8.35 -6.87 -22.54
CA TYR A 393 7.75 -5.81 -21.73
C TYR A 393 7.49 -6.27 -20.29
N VAL A 394 6.92 -7.46 -20.11
CA VAL A 394 6.70 -8.06 -18.78
C VAL A 394 8.03 -8.31 -18.06
N ASN A 395 9.03 -8.82 -18.78
CA ASN A 395 10.35 -9.08 -18.20
C ASN A 395 11.02 -7.78 -17.73
N ARG A 396 10.95 -6.72 -18.53
CA ARG A 396 11.50 -5.39 -18.20
C ARG A 396 10.85 -4.80 -16.96
N TRP A 397 9.51 -4.79 -16.88
CA TRP A 397 8.80 -4.30 -15.69
C TRP A 397 9.07 -5.14 -14.46
N THR A 398 9.13 -6.47 -14.60
CA THR A 398 9.52 -7.35 -13.49
C THR A 398 10.92 -6.98 -12.98
N THR A 399 11.87 -6.75 -13.89
CA THR A 399 13.25 -6.36 -13.57
C THR A 399 13.32 -5.00 -12.86
N TRP A 400 12.61 -3.99 -13.36
CA TRP A 400 12.55 -2.67 -12.72
C TRP A 400 11.96 -2.71 -11.32
N LEU A 401 10.89 -3.48 -11.13
CA LEU A 401 10.29 -3.70 -9.82
C LEU A 401 11.24 -4.44 -8.88
N ARG A 402 12.06 -5.37 -9.37
CA ARG A 402 13.09 -5.99 -8.53
C ARG A 402 14.19 -5.00 -8.14
N MET A 403 14.66 -4.16 -9.07
CA MET A 403 15.65 -3.11 -8.79
C MET A 403 15.15 -2.08 -7.78
N GLU A 404 13.89 -1.65 -7.90
CA GLU A 404 13.26 -0.72 -6.96
C GLU A 404 13.10 -1.37 -5.57
N GLY A 405 12.71 -2.64 -5.50
CA GLY A 405 12.60 -3.38 -4.23
C GLY A 405 13.95 -3.62 -3.54
N ALA A 406 14.99 -3.91 -4.31
CA ALA A 406 16.36 -4.05 -3.80
C ALA A 406 16.88 -2.72 -3.21
N GLU A 407 16.63 -1.59 -3.87
CA GLU A 407 16.99 -0.25 -3.37
C GLU A 407 16.25 0.09 -2.06
N GLU A 408 14.97 -0.27 -1.94
CA GLU A 408 14.21 -0.07 -0.70
C GLU A 408 14.80 -0.87 0.47
N ARG A 409 15.14 -2.14 0.24
CA ARG A 409 15.80 -3.00 1.24
C ARG A 409 17.14 -2.41 1.70
N MET A 410 17.98 -1.95 0.78
CA MET A 410 19.26 -1.31 1.09
C MET A 410 19.11 -0.05 1.95
N ARG A 411 17.97 0.66 1.84
CA ARG A 411 17.66 1.86 2.64
C ARG A 411 16.97 1.55 3.97
N GLY A 412 16.96 0.29 4.41
CA GLY A 412 16.28 -0.15 5.63
C GLY A 412 14.75 -0.10 5.53
N ARG A 413 14.18 0.00 4.32
CA ARG A 413 12.73 -0.11 4.10
C ARG A 413 12.44 -1.55 3.69
N ARG A 414 11.98 -2.35 4.65
CA ARG A 414 11.68 -3.77 4.42
C ARG A 414 10.20 -3.97 4.07
N ASN A 415 9.89 -5.07 3.40
CA ASN A 415 8.52 -5.35 2.97
C ASN A 415 7.69 -5.77 4.18
N SER A 416 6.76 -4.93 4.64
CA SER A 416 5.96 -5.21 5.85
C SER A 416 5.10 -6.49 5.78
N ASN A 417 4.96 -7.13 4.61
CA ASN A 417 4.30 -8.44 4.48
C ASN A 417 5.28 -9.62 4.64
N ILE A 418 6.59 -9.41 4.50
CA ILE A 418 7.62 -10.46 4.36
C ILE A 418 8.84 -10.16 5.24
N ASP A 419 8.93 -9.09 6.00
CA ASP A 419 10.11 -8.80 6.82
C ASP A 419 9.67 -8.11 8.12
N TYR A 420 9.87 -8.79 9.25
CA TYR A 420 9.59 -8.38 10.62
C TYR A 420 10.85 -8.67 11.44
N ASP A 421 11.47 -7.69 12.10
CA ASP A 421 12.70 -7.95 12.87
C ASP A 421 12.63 -7.17 14.18
N GLU A 422 12.93 -7.84 15.31
CA GLU A 422 13.07 -7.21 16.63
C GLU A 422 14.50 -6.69 16.87
N GLU A 423 15.52 -7.22 16.20
CA GLU A 423 16.93 -7.04 16.60
C GLU A 423 17.59 -5.69 16.22
N GLU A 424 16.87 -4.73 15.63
CA GLU A 424 17.38 -3.37 15.39
C GLU A 424 17.02 -2.38 16.52
N GLU A 425 16.90 -2.87 17.76
CA GLU A 425 16.59 -2.09 18.99
C GLU A 425 17.65 -1.03 19.38
N HIS A 426 18.78 -0.92 18.68
CA HIS A 426 19.92 -0.09 19.13
C HIS A 426 20.42 0.99 18.16
N SER A 427 19.80 1.19 16.99
CA SER A 427 20.21 2.27 16.08
C SER A 427 19.06 3.19 15.67
N THR A 428 18.89 4.26 16.46
CA THR A 428 18.43 5.61 16.09
C THR A 428 17.06 5.80 15.41
N GLU A 429 16.19 6.57 16.08
CA GLU A 429 14.98 7.26 15.58
C GLU A 429 13.69 6.45 15.29
N GLU A 430 13.69 5.12 15.32
CA GLU A 430 12.50 4.27 14.99
C GLU A 430 11.95 3.44 16.18
N CYS A 431 12.06 3.93 17.43
CA CYS A 431 11.45 3.25 18.59
C CYS A 431 9.91 3.32 18.57
N GLY A 432 9.26 2.18 18.84
CA GLY A 432 7.85 2.15 19.20
C GLY A 432 7.57 2.93 20.48
N ILE A 433 6.34 3.42 20.64
CA ILE A 433 5.92 4.16 21.84
C ILE A 433 4.79 3.43 22.56
N ALA A 434 4.96 3.26 23.86
CA ALA A 434 3.94 2.66 24.70
C ALA A 434 2.80 3.66 24.96
N MET A 435 1.58 3.27 24.63
CA MET A 435 0.37 4.07 24.69
C MET A 435 -0.77 3.31 25.36
N SER A 436 -1.61 4.02 26.11
CA SER A 436 -2.83 3.50 26.71
C SER A 436 -4.07 3.93 25.94
N VAL A 437 -5.09 3.08 25.97
CA VAL A 437 -6.41 3.38 25.40
C VAL A 437 -7.11 4.44 26.25
N GLN A 438 -7.54 5.53 25.59
CA GLN A 438 -8.30 6.61 26.22
C GLN A 438 -9.79 6.52 25.91
N GLN A 439 -10.13 6.23 24.65
CA GLN A 439 -11.51 6.20 24.19
C GLN A 439 -11.71 5.25 23.01
N LEU A 440 -12.89 4.64 22.95
CA LEU A 440 -13.39 3.85 21.84
C LEU A 440 -14.54 4.61 21.16
N LYS A 441 -14.49 4.76 19.83
CA LYS A 441 -15.49 5.49 19.01
C LYS A 441 -15.97 4.62 17.83
N GLU A 442 -17.08 5.03 17.21
CA GLU A 442 -17.63 4.46 15.96
C GLU A 442 -17.77 2.92 15.96
N ASN A 443 -18.56 2.37 16.88
CA ASN A 443 -18.78 0.91 17.00
C ASN A 443 -17.48 0.09 17.09
N SER A 444 -16.52 0.55 17.90
CA SER A 444 -15.26 -0.14 18.16
C SER A 444 -14.30 -0.21 16.96
N ARG A 445 -14.40 0.74 16.03
CA ARG A 445 -13.49 0.85 14.88
C ARG A 445 -12.41 1.91 15.05
N VAL A 446 -12.58 2.84 15.99
CA VAL A 446 -11.61 3.91 16.23
C VAL A 446 -11.17 3.89 17.70
N LEU A 447 -9.86 3.86 17.93
CA LEU A 447 -9.24 4.02 19.24
C LEU A 447 -8.51 5.35 19.33
N THR A 448 -8.74 6.08 20.41
CA THR A 448 -7.89 7.20 20.83
C THR A 448 -6.82 6.66 21.78
N LEU A 449 -5.55 6.83 21.41
CA LEU A 449 -4.39 6.36 22.17
C LEU A 449 -3.56 7.54 22.67
N ALA A 450 -3.10 7.48 23.92
CA ALA A 450 -2.21 8.48 24.52
C ALA A 450 -0.98 7.81 25.15
N PRO A 451 0.20 8.45 25.16
CA PRO A 451 1.42 7.88 25.74
C PRO A 451 1.27 7.54 27.24
N LEU A 452 1.80 6.39 27.67
CA LEU A 452 1.74 5.93 29.06
C LEU A 452 2.41 6.89 30.06
N SER A 453 3.46 7.59 29.64
CA SER A 453 4.13 8.60 30.47
C SER A 453 4.50 9.82 29.64
N TYR A 454 3.93 10.96 30.02
CA TYR A 454 4.26 12.25 29.40
C TYR A 454 5.70 12.67 29.68
N LEU A 455 6.29 12.22 30.79
CA LEU A 455 7.70 12.47 31.13
C LEU A 455 8.64 11.88 30.07
N ILE A 456 8.30 10.74 29.47
CA ILE A 456 9.12 10.11 28.42
C ILE A 456 9.18 11.00 27.17
N LEU A 457 8.05 11.61 26.77
CA LEU A 457 8.02 12.55 25.65
C LEU A 457 8.86 13.80 25.93
N VAL A 458 8.80 14.34 27.16
CA VAL A 458 9.53 15.54 27.56
C VAL A 458 11.03 15.28 27.70
N VAL A 459 11.42 14.15 28.31
CA VAL A 459 12.83 13.77 28.53
C VAL A 459 13.51 13.35 27.23
N LEU A 460 12.83 12.62 26.35
CA LEU A 460 13.38 12.22 25.04
C LEU A 460 13.23 13.30 23.95
N ASN A 461 12.54 14.42 24.24
CA ASN A 461 12.20 15.47 23.28
C ASN A 461 11.49 14.94 22.02
N VAL A 462 10.67 13.90 22.21
CA VAL A 462 9.92 13.21 21.16
C VAL A 462 8.49 13.76 21.14
N ASN A 463 7.97 14.06 19.95
CA ASN A 463 6.62 14.58 19.75
C ASN A 463 5.86 13.64 18.82
N LEU A 464 4.61 13.30 19.13
CA LEU A 464 3.78 12.41 18.31
C LEU A 464 3.67 12.86 16.86
N ILE A 465 3.62 14.18 16.61
CA ILE A 465 3.57 14.77 15.26
C ILE A 465 4.89 14.55 14.48
N ARG A 466 6.00 14.26 15.17
CA ARG A 466 7.26 13.82 14.54
C ARG A 466 7.26 12.31 14.28
N MET A 467 6.67 11.54 15.20
CA MET A 467 6.62 10.07 15.14
C MET A 467 5.57 9.54 14.19
N PHE A 468 4.51 10.28 13.90
CA PHE A 468 3.37 9.78 13.14
C PHE A 468 2.81 10.87 12.23
N SER A 469 2.14 10.45 11.17
CA SER A 469 1.37 11.32 10.28
C SER A 469 0.00 10.70 10.03
N PRO A 470 -1.05 11.53 9.77
CA PRO A 470 -2.32 11.00 9.29
C PRO A 470 -2.11 10.07 8.10
N TYR A 471 -2.85 8.96 8.09
CA TYR A 471 -2.78 7.84 7.15
C TYR A 471 -1.54 6.93 7.25
N ASP A 472 -0.61 7.20 8.18
CA ASP A 472 0.43 6.23 8.52
C ASP A 472 -0.24 4.93 9.00
N GLN A 473 0.33 3.81 8.61
CA GLN A 473 -0.09 2.51 9.10
C GLN A 473 0.74 2.17 10.32
N VAL A 474 0.12 1.63 11.34
CA VAL A 474 0.75 1.29 12.61
C VAL A 474 0.42 -0.13 13.01
N LEU A 475 1.35 -0.74 13.71
CA LEU A 475 1.17 -1.99 14.42
C LEU A 475 1.05 -1.68 15.90
N LEU A 476 0.00 -2.20 16.52
CA LEU A 476 -0.25 -2.11 17.94
C LEU A 476 0.05 -3.49 18.53
N ASN A 477 1.16 -3.63 19.23
CA ASN A 477 1.45 -4.83 20.01
C ASN A 477 1.00 -4.54 21.43
N GLY A 478 0.08 -5.30 22.00
CA GLY A 478 -0.29 -5.03 23.39
C GLY A 478 0.86 -5.35 24.36
N ILE A 479 0.73 -4.85 25.58
CA ILE A 479 1.70 -5.00 26.66
C ILE A 479 1.00 -5.80 27.78
N GLY A 480 1.44 -7.04 28.04
CA GLY A 480 0.87 -7.94 29.06
C GLY A 480 0.70 -9.40 28.60
N GLU A 481 0.16 -10.26 29.49
CA GLU A 481 0.13 -11.74 29.35
C GLU A 481 -0.70 -12.28 28.17
N ARG A 482 -1.47 -11.44 27.45
CA ARG A 482 -2.26 -11.91 26.31
C ARG A 482 -2.60 -10.80 25.33
N THR A 483 -1.69 -10.50 24.41
CA THR A 483 -1.90 -9.37 23.50
C THR A 483 -1.57 -9.70 22.06
N LEU A 484 -2.47 -9.27 21.17
CA LEU A 484 -2.42 -9.54 19.73
C LEU A 484 -1.76 -8.35 19.03
N PRO A 485 -0.87 -8.59 18.05
CA PRO A 485 -0.40 -7.54 17.15
C PRO A 485 -1.52 -7.14 16.18
N ILE A 486 -2.00 -5.89 16.26
CA ILE A 486 -3.13 -5.41 15.45
C ILE A 486 -2.69 -4.25 14.55
N PHE A 487 -3.01 -4.35 13.24
CA PHE A 487 -2.78 -3.27 12.30
C PHE A 487 -3.89 -2.21 12.35
N ALA A 488 -3.49 -0.94 12.39
CA ALA A 488 -4.40 0.19 12.33
C ALA A 488 -3.88 1.29 11.40
N THR A 489 -4.78 2.19 10.98
CA THR A 489 -4.44 3.39 10.21
C THR A 489 -4.63 4.61 11.09
N ILE A 490 -3.64 5.49 11.16
CA ILE A 490 -3.78 6.76 11.87
C ILE A 490 -4.76 7.66 11.12
N ILE A 491 -5.78 8.16 11.82
CA ILE A 491 -6.74 9.14 11.28
C ILE A 491 -6.27 10.56 11.59
N THR A 492 -5.88 10.79 12.85
CA THR A 492 -5.49 12.10 13.38
C THR A 492 -4.24 11.96 14.24
N VAL A 493 -3.41 13.01 14.25
CA VAL A 493 -2.23 13.10 15.11
C VAL A 493 -2.28 14.43 15.81
N GLU A 494 -2.53 14.39 17.11
CA GLU A 494 -2.51 15.55 17.98
C GLU A 494 -1.23 15.58 18.83
N LEU A 495 -1.02 16.66 19.59
CA LEU A 495 0.17 16.80 20.44
C LEU A 495 0.25 15.74 21.54
N GLN A 496 -0.90 15.27 22.03
CA GLN A 496 -0.99 14.41 23.23
C GLN A 496 -1.63 13.04 22.96
N HIS A 497 -2.23 12.84 21.79
CA HIS A 497 -2.88 11.59 21.43
C HIS A 497 -2.88 11.37 19.92
N ILE A 498 -3.17 10.14 19.50
CA ILE A 498 -3.46 9.77 18.13
C ILE A 498 -4.82 9.06 18.08
N ASP A 499 -5.58 9.25 17.00
CA ASP A 499 -6.72 8.38 16.70
C ASP A 499 -6.31 7.36 15.63
N VAL A 500 -6.56 6.08 15.89
CA VAL A 500 -6.28 4.98 14.99
C VAL A 500 -7.56 4.25 14.60
N GLN A 501 -7.70 3.92 13.31
CA GLN A 501 -8.82 3.18 12.75
C GLN A 501 -8.42 1.76 12.39
N PHE A 502 -9.26 0.81 12.76
CA PHE A 502 -9.12 -0.59 12.40
C PHE A 502 -9.93 -0.90 11.15
N SER A 503 -9.41 -1.80 10.33
CA SER A 503 -10.14 -2.30 9.15
C SER A 503 -11.38 -3.12 9.53
N ARG A 504 -11.43 -3.63 10.77
CA ARG A 504 -12.53 -4.43 11.32
C ARG A 504 -12.90 -3.89 12.71
N CYS A 505 -14.12 -4.19 13.17
CA CYS A 505 -14.50 -3.94 14.56
C CYS A 505 -13.68 -4.88 15.46
N CYS A 506 -12.91 -4.30 16.37
CA CYS A 506 -12.17 -5.07 17.37
C CYS A 506 -12.83 -4.82 18.73
N GLU A 507 -13.33 -5.87 19.38
CA GLU A 507 -13.79 -5.78 20.77
C GLU A 507 -12.55 -5.73 21.67
N PHE A 508 -12.06 -4.52 21.95
CA PHE A 508 -10.87 -4.33 22.79
C PHE A 508 -11.21 -4.50 24.28
N MET A 509 -10.30 -5.14 25.01
CA MET A 509 -10.24 -4.97 26.46
C MET A 509 -9.82 -3.52 26.74
N HIS A 510 -10.67 -2.75 27.41
CA HIS A 510 -10.45 -1.33 27.69
C HIS A 510 -9.23 -1.05 28.59
N SER A 511 -8.55 -2.11 29.05
CA SER A 511 -7.43 -2.10 29.99
C SER A 511 -6.08 -2.48 29.36
N CYS A 512 -5.98 -2.58 28.03
CA CYS A 512 -4.72 -2.92 27.37
C CYS A 512 -3.90 -1.68 27.04
N ASP A 513 -2.61 -1.75 27.36
CA ASP A 513 -1.60 -0.84 26.84
C ASP A 513 -0.99 -1.43 25.57
N PHE A 514 -0.56 -0.57 24.66
CA PHE A 514 -0.01 -0.93 23.36
C PHE A 514 1.35 -0.30 23.12
N LEU A 515 2.32 -1.09 22.70
CA LEU A 515 3.48 -0.62 21.99
C LEU A 515 3.09 -0.33 20.54
N VAL A 516 2.96 0.96 20.21
CA VAL A 516 2.58 1.44 18.89
C VAL A 516 3.82 1.69 18.05
N ARG A 517 3.91 1.01 16.90
CA ARG A 517 5.03 1.11 15.95
C ARG A 517 4.51 1.53 14.58
N ARG A 518 5.24 2.43 13.90
CA ARG A 518 4.91 2.79 12.51
C ARG A 518 5.31 1.64 11.60
N VAL A 519 4.36 1.13 10.83
CA VAL A 519 4.61 0.17 9.76
C VAL A 519 4.81 0.96 8.48
N LYS A 520 6.00 0.88 7.90
CA LYS A 520 6.24 1.36 6.53
C LYS A 520 5.43 0.46 5.60
N THR A 521 4.22 0.89 5.25
CA THR A 521 3.27 0.01 4.57
C THR A 521 3.66 -0.32 3.15
N LYS A 522 3.28 -1.55 2.79
CA LYS A 522 3.02 -2.12 1.46
C LYS A 522 3.89 -1.55 0.36
N PRO A 523 4.82 -2.35 -0.17
CA PRO A 523 5.47 -2.03 -1.41
C PRO A 523 4.36 -1.72 -2.45
N PHE A 524 4.49 -0.56 -3.11
CA PHE A 524 3.80 -0.11 -4.33
C PHE A 524 3.71 -1.17 -5.48
N PHE A 525 4.34 -2.31 -5.29
CA PHE A 525 4.67 -3.35 -6.25
C PHE A 525 3.52 -4.33 -6.49
N ASP A 526 2.77 -4.73 -5.45
CA ASP A 526 1.71 -5.75 -5.57
C ASP A 526 0.66 -5.36 -6.63
N SER A 527 0.25 -4.09 -6.62
CA SER A 527 -0.74 -3.58 -7.56
C SER A 527 -0.18 -3.41 -8.97
N THR A 528 1.07 -2.95 -9.07
CA THR A 528 1.76 -2.60 -10.30
C THR A 528 2.16 -3.83 -11.12
N ILE A 529 2.70 -4.86 -10.46
CA ILE A 529 3.08 -6.10 -11.16
C ILE A 529 1.84 -6.83 -11.68
N THR A 530 0.76 -6.82 -10.89
CA THR A 530 -0.50 -7.45 -11.25
C THR A 530 -1.13 -6.81 -12.48
N THR A 531 -1.10 -5.48 -12.63
CA THR A 531 -1.66 -4.81 -13.81
C THR A 531 -0.85 -5.11 -15.07
N VAL A 532 0.48 -5.17 -14.97
CA VAL A 532 1.36 -5.57 -16.07
C VAL A 532 1.03 -6.98 -16.56
N TYR A 533 0.84 -7.94 -15.66
CA TYR A 533 0.49 -9.31 -16.05
C TYR A 533 -0.95 -9.41 -16.58
N ARG A 534 -1.89 -8.64 -16.04
CA ARG A 534 -3.27 -8.59 -16.57
C ARG A 534 -3.35 -7.99 -17.97
N LEU A 535 -2.45 -7.07 -18.33
CA LEU A 535 -2.34 -6.57 -19.70
C LEU A 535 -2.03 -7.70 -20.69
N MET A 536 -1.48 -8.83 -20.24
CA MET A 536 -1.19 -10.00 -21.07
C MET A 536 -2.38 -10.95 -21.27
N ALA A 537 -3.54 -10.67 -20.68
CA ALA A 537 -4.71 -11.52 -20.86
C ALA A 537 -5.19 -11.54 -22.33
N SER A 538 -5.79 -12.63 -22.77
CA SER A 538 -6.22 -12.87 -24.17
C SER A 538 -7.50 -12.14 -24.60
N ASN A 539 -8.01 -11.20 -23.79
CA ASN A 539 -9.24 -10.47 -24.11
C ASN A 539 -8.98 -9.28 -25.05
N THR A 540 -10.05 -8.81 -25.71
CA THR A 540 -10.01 -7.76 -26.74
C THR A 540 -9.49 -6.42 -26.22
N ILE A 541 -9.91 -6.00 -25.03
CA ILE A 541 -9.46 -4.74 -24.42
C ILE A 541 -7.96 -4.80 -24.14
N ALA A 542 -7.50 -5.85 -23.46
CA ALA A 542 -6.08 -6.07 -23.17
C ALA A 542 -5.25 -6.13 -24.47
N ASN A 543 -5.76 -6.81 -25.51
CA ASN A 543 -5.11 -6.83 -26.81
C ASN A 543 -4.95 -5.44 -27.43
N ARG A 544 -6.02 -4.64 -27.45
CA ARG A 544 -5.94 -3.27 -27.98
C ARG A 544 -5.03 -2.39 -27.13
N LYS A 545 -5.01 -2.57 -25.80
CA LYS A 545 -4.07 -1.83 -24.93
C LYS A 545 -2.62 -2.25 -25.16
N ARG A 546 -2.32 -3.53 -25.43
CA ARG A 546 -0.96 -3.96 -25.78
C ARG A 546 -0.49 -3.30 -27.08
N GLN A 547 -1.34 -3.27 -28.09
CA GLN A 547 -1.08 -2.57 -29.36
C GLN A 547 -0.76 -1.09 -29.14
N LEU A 548 -1.58 -0.37 -28.38
CA LEU A 548 -1.39 1.07 -28.15
C LEU A 548 -0.20 1.40 -27.22
N ILE A 549 0.07 0.58 -26.20
CA ILE A 549 1.03 0.90 -25.14
C ILE A 549 2.41 0.28 -25.40
N ILE A 550 2.44 -0.95 -25.90
CA ILE A 550 3.68 -1.73 -26.10
C ILE A 550 4.13 -1.61 -27.55
N ASP A 551 3.28 -1.99 -28.50
CA ASP A 551 3.59 -1.95 -29.94
C ASP A 551 3.60 -0.51 -30.47
N LEU A 552 3.00 0.41 -29.71
CA LEU A 552 2.85 1.82 -30.03
C LEU A 552 2.16 2.03 -31.38
N ASP A 553 1.06 1.33 -31.62
CA ASP A 553 0.18 1.56 -32.77
C ASP A 553 -0.39 2.99 -32.77
N GLU A 554 -0.62 3.54 -33.96
CA GLU A 554 -1.18 4.88 -34.13
C GLU A 554 -2.63 4.96 -33.60
N PRO A 555 -2.98 6.00 -32.81
CA PRO A 555 -4.34 6.20 -32.36
C PRO A 555 -5.26 6.66 -33.50
N HIS A 556 -6.46 6.08 -33.57
CA HIS A 556 -7.45 6.42 -34.59
C HIS A 556 -8.33 7.60 -34.20
N PHE A 557 -8.66 8.42 -35.20
CA PHE A 557 -9.57 9.55 -35.08
C PHE A 557 -10.59 9.55 -36.23
N ARG A 558 -11.85 9.80 -35.88
CA ARG A 558 -12.93 10.02 -36.84
C ARG A 558 -12.77 11.38 -37.52
N ILE A 559 -13.37 11.50 -38.70
CA ILE A 559 -13.33 12.72 -39.52
C ILE A 559 -14.36 13.76 -39.04
N SER A 560 -15.51 13.32 -38.53
CA SER A 560 -16.62 14.20 -38.16
C SER A 560 -17.45 13.69 -36.99
N LEU A 561 -18.05 14.61 -36.24
CA LEU A 561 -19.05 14.33 -35.20
C LEU A 561 -20.47 14.50 -35.76
N CYS A 562 -21.42 13.73 -35.24
CA CYS A 562 -22.83 13.95 -35.57
C CYS A 562 -23.35 15.27 -34.98
N SER A 563 -24.37 15.84 -35.61
CA SER A 563 -24.94 17.15 -35.25
C SER A 563 -25.47 17.19 -33.81
N GLU A 564 -26.06 16.10 -33.33
CA GLU A 564 -26.59 15.98 -31.96
C GLU A 564 -25.50 16.10 -30.88
N ILE A 565 -24.38 15.39 -31.07
CA ILE A 565 -23.22 15.47 -30.16
C ILE A 565 -22.67 16.89 -30.13
N VAL A 566 -22.56 17.54 -31.29
CA VAL A 566 -22.07 18.92 -31.39
C VAL A 566 -22.98 19.89 -30.65
N GLN A 567 -24.31 19.71 -30.73
CA GLN A 567 -25.27 20.55 -30.00
C GLN A 567 -25.13 20.40 -28.48
N LYS A 568 -25.06 19.16 -27.97
CA LYS A 568 -24.86 18.89 -26.54
C LYS A 568 -23.53 19.43 -26.03
N MET A 569 -22.45 19.22 -26.80
CA MET A 569 -21.11 19.72 -26.48
C MET A 569 -21.07 21.26 -26.41
N LYS A 570 -21.73 21.98 -27.32
CA LYS A 570 -21.79 23.45 -27.30
C LYS A 570 -22.30 24.00 -25.97
N LEU A 571 -23.19 23.28 -25.29
CA LEU A 571 -23.79 23.70 -24.03
C LEU A 571 -22.75 23.76 -22.88
N PHE A 572 -21.87 22.76 -22.80
CA PHE A 572 -20.81 22.69 -21.78
C PHE A 572 -19.54 23.46 -22.15
N CYS A 573 -19.37 23.82 -23.44
CA CYS A 573 -18.22 24.56 -23.93
C CYS A 573 -18.34 26.10 -23.85
N LYS A 574 -19.49 26.66 -23.44
CA LYS A 574 -19.73 28.13 -23.51
C LYS A 574 -18.68 28.97 -22.77
N GLY A 575 -18.18 28.50 -21.61
CA GLY A 575 -17.17 29.21 -20.80
C GLY A 575 -15.71 28.84 -21.09
N LEU A 576 -15.46 27.94 -22.03
CA LEU A 576 -14.11 27.42 -22.29
C LEU A 576 -13.38 28.23 -23.37
N ASN A 577 -12.06 28.30 -23.27
CA ASN A 577 -11.22 28.89 -24.31
C ASN A 577 -11.06 27.95 -25.52
N ALA A 578 -10.44 28.44 -26.59
CA ALA A 578 -10.29 27.70 -27.84
C ALA A 578 -9.51 26.38 -27.69
N GLU A 579 -8.45 26.36 -26.87
CA GLU A 579 -7.61 25.19 -26.64
C GLU A 579 -8.37 24.11 -25.87
N GLN A 580 -9.10 24.51 -24.82
CA GLN A 580 -9.96 23.62 -24.03
C GLN A 580 -11.10 23.04 -24.88
N LYS A 581 -11.72 23.86 -25.75
CA LYS A 581 -12.72 23.40 -26.73
C LYS A 581 -12.12 22.38 -27.70
N SER A 582 -10.92 22.64 -28.20
CA SER A 582 -10.19 21.71 -29.09
C SER A 582 -9.91 20.37 -28.39
N ALA A 583 -9.56 20.38 -27.10
CA ALA A 583 -9.34 19.16 -26.32
C ALA A 583 -10.61 18.29 -26.25
N ILE A 584 -11.77 18.91 -26.02
CA ILE A 584 -13.05 18.21 -25.98
C ILE A 584 -13.39 17.65 -27.36
N VAL A 585 -13.32 18.47 -28.42
CA VAL A 585 -13.63 18.05 -29.79
C VAL A 585 -12.75 16.87 -30.22
N LYS A 586 -11.43 16.97 -29.98
CA LYS A 586 -10.48 15.91 -30.35
C LYS A 586 -10.77 14.61 -29.60
N THR A 587 -11.13 14.69 -28.32
CA THR A 587 -11.51 13.51 -27.52
C THR A 587 -12.80 12.84 -28.03
N MET A 588 -13.77 13.64 -28.47
CA MET A 588 -15.00 13.12 -29.07
C MET A 588 -14.73 12.44 -30.42
N LEU A 589 -13.74 12.94 -31.19
CA LEU A 589 -13.35 12.35 -32.48
C LEU A 589 -12.45 11.12 -32.34
N ALA A 590 -11.66 11.00 -31.28
CA ALA A 590 -10.79 9.85 -31.07
C ALA A 590 -11.59 8.55 -30.98
N ASP A 591 -11.00 7.41 -31.35
CA ASP A 591 -11.49 6.08 -30.99
C ASP A 591 -10.61 5.46 -29.89
N ASP A 592 -9.31 5.77 -29.87
CA ASP A 592 -8.34 5.17 -28.94
C ASP A 592 -7.98 6.07 -27.75
N TYR A 593 -7.22 7.15 -27.97
CA TYR A 593 -6.80 8.04 -26.89
C TYR A 593 -6.50 9.48 -27.30
N VAL A 594 -6.51 10.37 -26.31
CA VAL A 594 -6.05 11.77 -26.43
C VAL A 594 -5.16 12.13 -25.24
N LEU A 595 -4.15 12.96 -25.48
CA LEU A 595 -3.29 13.51 -24.44
C LEU A 595 -3.59 14.99 -24.25
N ILE A 596 -3.95 15.41 -23.04
CA ILE A 596 -4.18 16.82 -22.72
C ILE A 596 -2.98 17.33 -21.92
N LYS A 597 -2.10 18.07 -22.59
CA LYS A 597 -0.92 18.71 -22.01
C LYS A 597 -1.33 20.04 -21.39
N GLY A 598 -1.56 20.06 -20.09
CA GLY A 598 -2.05 21.24 -19.40
C GLY A 598 -0.99 21.94 -18.59
N PHE A 599 -0.52 23.10 -19.08
CA PHE A 599 0.43 23.95 -18.35
C PHE A 599 -0.11 24.40 -16.98
N PRO A 600 0.73 24.92 -16.06
CA PRO A 600 0.29 25.37 -14.75
C PRO A 600 -0.80 26.45 -14.86
N GLY A 601 -1.88 26.31 -14.09
CA GLY A 601 -2.99 27.26 -14.11
C GLY A 601 -3.89 27.21 -15.36
N SER A 602 -3.71 26.25 -16.28
CA SER A 602 -4.47 26.19 -17.55
C SER A 602 -5.94 25.76 -17.46
N GLY A 603 -6.44 25.50 -16.25
CA GLY A 603 -7.81 25.00 -16.07
C GLY A 603 -8.00 23.56 -16.56
N LYS A 604 -7.02 22.69 -16.31
CA LYS A 604 -7.10 21.23 -16.59
C LYS A 604 -8.41 20.64 -16.05
N SER A 605 -8.70 20.86 -14.77
CA SER A 605 -9.89 20.35 -14.10
C SER A 605 -11.17 20.86 -14.75
N SER A 606 -11.23 22.13 -15.17
CA SER A 606 -12.38 22.68 -15.90
C SER A 606 -12.61 21.97 -17.24
N SER A 607 -11.53 21.64 -17.94
CA SER A 607 -11.57 20.89 -19.22
C SER A 607 -12.06 19.46 -19.00
N VAL A 608 -11.54 18.79 -17.97
CA VAL A 608 -11.96 17.44 -17.57
C VAL A 608 -13.43 17.40 -17.17
N ILE A 609 -13.91 18.36 -16.37
CA ILE A 609 -15.33 18.44 -15.97
C ILE A 609 -16.23 18.63 -17.19
N ALA A 610 -15.88 19.52 -18.12
CA ALA A 610 -16.65 19.72 -19.33
C ALA A 610 -16.66 18.48 -20.24
N LEU A 611 -15.54 17.76 -20.32
CA LEU A 611 -15.44 16.49 -21.03
C LEU A 611 -16.36 15.42 -20.40
N ILE A 612 -16.30 15.25 -19.07
CA ILE A 612 -17.16 14.32 -18.32
C ILE A 612 -18.63 14.64 -18.59
N ARG A 613 -19.04 15.90 -18.43
CA ARG A 613 -20.43 16.33 -18.68
C ARG A 613 -20.87 16.05 -20.11
N THR A 614 -19.99 16.27 -21.08
CA THR A 614 -20.25 15.97 -22.49
C THR A 614 -20.48 14.47 -22.69
N PHE A 615 -19.64 13.60 -22.15
CA PHE A 615 -19.81 12.14 -22.27
C PHE A 615 -21.09 11.65 -21.59
N ILE A 616 -21.34 12.07 -20.35
CA ILE A 616 -22.54 11.68 -19.58
C ILE A 616 -23.81 12.12 -20.29
N SER A 617 -23.85 13.34 -20.85
CA SER A 617 -25.03 13.83 -21.61
C SER A 617 -25.31 13.05 -22.90
N ASN A 618 -24.34 12.27 -23.36
CA ASN A 618 -24.47 11.34 -24.50
C ASN A 618 -24.76 9.90 -24.04
N GLY A 619 -25.05 9.67 -22.75
CA GLY A 619 -25.31 8.34 -22.20
C GLY A 619 -24.07 7.48 -22.00
N ASN A 620 -22.87 8.05 -22.17
CA ASN A 620 -21.62 7.31 -22.04
C ASN A 620 -21.15 7.25 -20.59
N SER A 621 -20.56 6.12 -20.22
CA SER A 621 -19.95 5.90 -18.92
C SER A 621 -18.50 6.38 -18.87
N VAL A 622 -18.09 6.97 -17.75
CA VAL A 622 -16.78 7.59 -17.53
C VAL A 622 -16.17 7.09 -16.21
N LEU A 623 -14.94 6.58 -16.31
CA LEU A 623 -14.08 6.28 -15.16
C LEU A 623 -13.05 7.41 -15.00
N VAL A 624 -13.07 8.10 -13.86
CA VAL A 624 -12.09 9.14 -13.53
C VAL A 624 -11.12 8.60 -12.51
N CYS A 625 -9.84 8.63 -12.85
CA CYS A 625 -8.74 8.26 -11.97
C CYS A 625 -7.83 9.45 -11.72
N ALA A 626 -7.40 9.63 -10.48
CA ALA A 626 -6.36 10.59 -10.13
C ALA A 626 -5.25 9.89 -9.33
N TYR A 627 -4.06 10.47 -9.32
CA TYR A 627 -3.00 10.03 -8.42
C TYR A 627 -3.35 10.34 -6.95
N THR A 628 -4.13 11.40 -6.68
CA THR A 628 -4.52 11.84 -5.32
C THR A 628 -6.05 11.91 -5.14
N ASN A 629 -6.53 11.93 -3.89
CA ASN A 629 -7.96 11.78 -3.54
C ASN A 629 -8.81 13.06 -3.63
N SER A 630 -8.34 14.12 -4.29
CA SER A 630 -8.85 15.49 -4.08
C SER A 630 -9.76 16.06 -5.18
N ALA A 631 -10.41 15.22 -6.00
CA ALA A 631 -11.27 15.71 -7.08
C ALA A 631 -12.72 16.00 -6.61
N HIS A 632 -13.20 17.23 -6.77
CA HIS A 632 -14.58 17.64 -6.49
C HIS A 632 -15.50 17.38 -7.70
N ILE A 633 -16.34 16.35 -7.64
CA ILE A 633 -17.38 16.06 -8.64
C ILE A 633 -18.68 15.61 -7.94
N THR A 634 -19.83 16.07 -8.43
CA THR A 634 -21.18 15.68 -7.96
C THR A 634 -21.71 14.48 -8.77
N ASP A 635 -22.61 13.67 -8.19
CA ASP A 635 -23.23 12.48 -8.83
C ASP A 635 -22.22 11.41 -9.30
N ILE A 636 -21.22 11.16 -8.45
CA ILE A 636 -20.16 10.18 -8.68
C ILE A 636 -20.34 8.98 -7.74
N LEU A 637 -19.97 7.78 -8.18
CA LEU A 637 -19.66 6.67 -7.28
C LEU A 637 -18.16 6.66 -6.98
N ARG A 638 -17.78 6.95 -5.72
CA ARG A 638 -16.38 6.99 -5.29
C ARG A 638 -15.94 5.63 -4.74
N LEU A 639 -15.00 4.96 -5.41
CA LEU A 639 -14.49 3.65 -4.98
C LEU A 639 -13.25 3.76 -4.11
N GLY A 640 -13.25 3.10 -2.96
CA GLY A 640 -12.08 3.01 -2.08
C GLY A 640 -12.49 3.16 -0.62
N PRO A 641 -11.56 2.93 0.32
CA PRO A 641 -11.88 2.99 1.73
C PRO A 641 -12.28 4.41 2.14
N SER A 642 -13.43 4.58 2.78
CA SER A 642 -14.02 5.90 3.08
C SER A 642 -13.10 6.80 3.91
N PHE A 643 -12.25 6.22 4.75
CA PHE A 643 -11.31 6.96 5.59
C PHE A 643 -10.16 7.63 4.80
N ILE A 644 -9.76 7.06 3.66
CA ILE A 644 -8.71 7.61 2.77
C ILE A 644 -9.29 8.66 1.81
N VAL A 645 -10.60 8.62 1.61
CA VAL A 645 -11.33 9.54 0.73
C VAL A 645 -11.47 10.90 1.40
N HIS A 646 -11.34 11.98 0.61
CA HIS A 646 -11.47 13.35 1.11
C HIS A 646 -12.88 13.59 1.70
N PRO A 647 -13.03 14.25 2.87
CA PRO A 647 -14.32 14.45 3.55
C PRO A 647 -15.48 14.86 2.64
N ASP A 648 -15.28 15.86 1.79
CA ASP A 648 -16.31 16.41 0.88
C ASP A 648 -16.91 15.39 -0.09
N ILE A 649 -16.17 14.32 -0.41
CA ILE A 649 -16.61 13.27 -1.35
C ILE A 649 -16.82 11.92 -0.68
N ARG A 650 -16.68 11.81 0.65
CA ARG A 650 -16.94 10.57 1.39
C ARG A 650 -18.38 10.10 1.25
N GLN A 651 -19.33 11.04 1.22
CA GLN A 651 -20.75 10.75 1.04
C GLN A 651 -21.08 9.99 -0.26
N PHE A 652 -20.17 10.00 -1.23
CA PHE A 652 -20.30 9.31 -2.52
C PHE A 652 -19.71 7.89 -2.53
N THR A 653 -19.18 7.40 -1.40
CA THR A 653 -18.75 5.99 -1.29
C THR A 653 -19.97 5.11 -1.02
N LEU A 654 -19.92 3.85 -1.48
CA LEU A 654 -21.02 2.92 -1.26
C LEU A 654 -21.26 2.65 0.24
N GLU A 655 -20.20 2.65 1.04
CA GLU A 655 -20.28 2.54 2.50
C GLU A 655 -21.06 3.71 3.11
N ALA A 656 -20.81 4.95 2.67
CA ALA A 656 -21.54 6.12 3.17
C ALA A 656 -23.00 6.16 2.70
N ILE A 657 -23.27 5.76 1.45
CA ILE A 657 -24.64 5.70 0.89
C ILE A 657 -25.54 4.77 1.72
N PHE A 658 -25.00 3.63 2.19
CA PHE A 658 -25.73 2.65 3.00
C PHE A 658 -25.42 2.73 4.51
N ALA A 659 -24.79 3.82 4.99
CA ALA A 659 -24.45 3.96 6.41
C ALA A 659 -25.68 3.95 7.32
N ASN A 660 -26.79 4.55 6.87
CA ASN A 660 -28.04 4.69 7.63
C ASN A 660 -29.23 3.97 6.98
N LYS A 661 -28.98 3.07 6.02
CA LYS A 661 -30.03 2.38 5.25
C LYS A 661 -29.61 0.94 4.95
N GLU A 662 -30.55 0.01 5.08
CA GLU A 662 -30.32 -1.38 4.67
C GLU A 662 -30.11 -1.50 3.15
N PRO A 663 -29.00 -2.08 2.67
CA PRO A 663 -28.76 -2.26 1.25
C PRO A 663 -29.63 -3.37 0.70
N ARG A 664 -30.44 -3.05 -0.33
CA ARG A 664 -31.13 -4.03 -1.15
C ARG A 664 -30.24 -4.42 -2.33
N LEU A 665 -30.19 -5.70 -2.68
CA LEU A 665 -29.35 -6.18 -3.78
C LEU A 665 -29.67 -5.49 -5.10
N ASP A 666 -30.95 -5.29 -5.40
CA ASP A 666 -31.38 -4.60 -6.63
C ASP A 666 -30.85 -3.17 -6.68
N GLU A 667 -30.91 -2.44 -5.56
CA GLU A 667 -30.42 -1.07 -5.46
C GLU A 667 -28.88 -1.00 -5.54
N VAL A 668 -28.17 -1.91 -4.87
CA VAL A 668 -26.70 -2.00 -4.98
C VAL A 668 -26.29 -2.33 -6.41
N THR A 669 -26.98 -3.28 -7.04
CA THR A 669 -26.75 -3.68 -8.43
C THR A 669 -27.03 -2.52 -9.38
N GLU A 670 -28.13 -1.80 -9.18
CA GLU A 670 -28.49 -0.62 -9.95
C GLU A 670 -27.40 0.45 -9.83
N ILE A 671 -26.96 0.79 -8.61
CA ILE A 671 -25.87 1.77 -8.41
C ILE A 671 -24.59 1.31 -9.12
N LEU A 672 -24.16 0.07 -8.95
CA LEU A 672 -22.88 -0.41 -9.50
C LEU A 672 -22.90 -0.55 -11.03
N SER A 673 -24.04 -0.96 -11.60
CA SER A 673 -24.20 -1.18 -13.05
C SER A 673 -24.54 0.09 -13.82
N SER A 674 -25.42 0.93 -13.29
CA SER A 674 -26.00 2.07 -14.03
C SER A 674 -25.27 3.40 -13.79
N THR A 675 -24.53 3.56 -12.68
CA THR A 675 -23.87 4.84 -12.37
C THR A 675 -22.90 5.22 -13.47
N LEU A 676 -23.18 6.30 -14.22
CA LEU A 676 -22.37 6.67 -15.39
C LEU A 676 -20.97 7.18 -15.02
N LEU A 677 -20.80 7.78 -13.83
CA LEU A 677 -19.53 8.36 -13.40
C LEU A 677 -18.95 7.64 -12.18
N VAL A 678 -17.76 7.05 -12.34
CA VAL A 678 -17.07 6.34 -11.26
C VAL A 678 -15.70 6.97 -11.02
N GLY A 679 -15.36 7.23 -9.76
CA GLY A 679 -14.12 7.90 -9.35
C GLY A 679 -13.25 7.05 -8.45
N CYS A 680 -11.97 6.88 -8.78
CA CYS A 680 -11.01 6.19 -7.91
C CYS A 680 -9.55 6.63 -8.07
N THR A 681 -8.64 6.09 -7.27
CA THR A 681 -7.20 6.25 -7.53
C THR A 681 -6.72 5.18 -8.52
N CYS A 682 -5.60 5.41 -9.19
CA CYS A 682 -5.02 4.37 -10.08
C CYS A 682 -4.75 3.06 -9.32
N THR A 683 -4.29 3.13 -8.07
CA THR A 683 -4.04 1.97 -7.21
C THR A 683 -5.32 1.23 -6.85
N THR A 684 -6.40 1.95 -6.50
CA THR A 684 -7.71 1.31 -6.27
C THR A 684 -8.21 0.67 -7.55
N ALA A 685 -8.10 1.37 -8.69
CA ALA A 685 -8.55 0.87 -9.97
C ALA A 685 -7.89 -0.45 -10.37
N ALA A 686 -6.58 -0.57 -10.12
CA ALA A 686 -5.81 -1.77 -10.37
C ALA A 686 -6.39 -3.02 -9.66
N MET A 687 -7.02 -2.86 -8.49
CA MET A 687 -7.44 -3.99 -7.65
C MET A 687 -8.95 -4.17 -7.54
N HIS A 688 -9.74 -3.12 -7.72
CA HIS A 688 -11.17 -3.13 -7.38
C HIS A 688 -11.99 -4.08 -8.29
N PRO A 689 -12.79 -5.01 -7.74
CA PRO A 689 -13.54 -6.01 -8.53
C PRO A 689 -14.49 -5.40 -9.57
N LEU A 690 -15.17 -4.28 -9.25
CA LEU A 690 -16.05 -3.59 -10.20
C LEU A 690 -15.37 -3.31 -11.56
N LEU A 691 -14.11 -2.87 -11.55
CA LEU A 691 -13.38 -2.50 -12.77
C LEU A 691 -12.91 -3.70 -13.59
N ARG A 692 -13.04 -4.92 -13.05
CA ARG A 692 -12.81 -6.16 -13.79
C ARG A 692 -14.08 -6.70 -14.43
N LYS A 693 -15.24 -6.29 -13.91
CA LYS A 693 -16.56 -6.70 -14.40
C LYS A 693 -17.12 -5.71 -15.41
N ARG A 694 -16.97 -4.41 -15.14
CA ARG A 694 -17.57 -3.33 -15.93
C ARG A 694 -16.53 -2.67 -16.83
N THR A 695 -16.92 -2.45 -18.09
CA THR A 695 -16.16 -1.64 -19.05
C THR A 695 -16.80 -0.26 -19.17
N PHE A 696 -15.98 0.78 -19.23
CA PHE A 696 -16.38 2.17 -19.39
C PHE A 696 -16.07 2.66 -20.81
N ASN A 697 -16.86 3.60 -21.32
CA ASN A 697 -16.60 4.17 -22.65
C ASN A 697 -15.36 5.07 -22.64
N LEU A 698 -15.10 5.75 -21.51
CA LEU A 698 -13.95 6.63 -21.35
C LEU A 698 -13.29 6.45 -19.98
N CYS A 699 -11.97 6.27 -19.96
CA CYS A 699 -11.15 6.48 -18.77
C CYS A 699 -10.41 7.82 -18.86
N ILE A 700 -10.47 8.65 -17.83
CA ILE A 700 -9.66 9.86 -17.70
C ILE A 700 -8.69 9.65 -16.55
N ILE A 701 -7.39 9.77 -16.81
CA ILE A 701 -6.36 9.79 -15.77
C ILE A 701 -5.85 11.22 -15.63
N ASP A 702 -6.19 11.87 -14.53
CA ASP A 702 -5.66 13.19 -14.16
C ASP A 702 -4.32 13.05 -13.43
N GLU A 703 -3.45 14.03 -13.65
CA GLU A 703 -2.04 14.02 -13.23
C GLU A 703 -1.31 12.73 -13.69
N ALA A 704 -1.59 12.27 -14.91
CA ALA A 704 -1.05 11.04 -15.49
C ALA A 704 0.49 11.02 -15.58
N THR A 705 1.13 12.18 -15.54
CA THR A 705 2.59 12.32 -15.54
C THR A 705 3.24 11.94 -14.21
N LEU A 706 2.45 11.81 -13.12
CA LEU A 706 2.90 11.31 -11.82
C LEU A 706 2.81 9.79 -11.67
N ALA A 707 1.96 9.15 -12.46
CA ALA A 707 1.78 7.72 -12.43
C ALA A 707 2.86 7.05 -13.29
N THR A 708 3.47 5.97 -12.76
CA THR A 708 4.27 5.08 -13.62
C THR A 708 3.35 4.50 -14.70
N GLU A 709 3.90 4.17 -15.87
CA GLU A 709 3.10 3.56 -16.95
C GLU A 709 2.33 2.32 -16.47
N ALA A 710 2.94 1.49 -15.62
CA ALA A 710 2.29 0.32 -15.06
C ALA A 710 1.10 0.61 -14.11
N MET A 711 1.12 1.73 -13.38
CA MET A 711 -0.05 2.16 -12.58
C MET A 711 -1.22 2.58 -13.46
N SER A 712 -0.93 3.22 -14.60
CA SER A 712 -1.98 3.67 -15.52
C SER A 712 -2.71 2.49 -16.17
N ILE A 713 -2.05 1.35 -16.39
CA ILE A 713 -2.64 0.17 -17.05
C ILE A 713 -3.93 -0.30 -16.36
N GLY A 714 -3.97 -0.32 -15.03
CA GLY A 714 -5.13 -0.83 -14.26
C GLY A 714 -6.45 -0.16 -14.66
N PRO A 715 -6.58 1.17 -14.51
CA PRO A 715 -7.69 1.94 -15.03
C PRO A 715 -7.98 1.73 -16.52
N LEU A 716 -6.94 1.68 -17.34
CA LEU A 716 -7.08 1.59 -18.80
C LEU A 716 -7.70 0.26 -19.25
N LEU A 717 -7.42 -0.84 -18.56
CA LEU A 717 -8.04 -2.14 -18.83
C LEU A 717 -9.54 -2.17 -18.54
N ALA A 718 -10.07 -1.16 -17.84
CA ALA A 718 -11.50 -1.02 -17.57
C ALA A 718 -12.21 -0.09 -18.58
N ALA A 719 -11.55 0.38 -19.64
CA ALA A 719 -12.18 1.31 -20.59
C ALA A 719 -11.77 1.11 -22.06
N GLU A 720 -12.70 1.39 -22.96
CA GLU A 720 -12.51 1.35 -24.41
C GLU A 720 -11.51 2.43 -24.86
N LYS A 721 -11.85 3.69 -24.58
CA LYS A 721 -11.04 4.89 -24.87
C LYS A 721 -10.42 5.46 -23.61
N PHE A 722 -9.29 6.18 -23.73
CA PHE A 722 -8.73 6.90 -22.60
C PHE A 722 -8.20 8.30 -22.90
N VAL A 723 -8.14 9.13 -21.87
CA VAL A 723 -7.54 10.47 -21.91
C VAL A 723 -6.54 10.56 -20.76
N LEU A 724 -5.30 10.92 -21.10
CA LEU A 724 -4.27 11.21 -20.10
C LEU A 724 -4.13 12.73 -20.01
N VAL A 725 -4.23 13.26 -18.79
CA VAL A 725 -4.12 14.69 -18.51
C VAL A 725 -2.91 14.90 -17.60
N GLY A 726 -2.04 15.84 -17.95
CA GLY A 726 -0.86 16.10 -17.15
C GLY A 726 0.07 17.15 -17.75
N ASP A 727 1.22 17.31 -17.12
CA ASP A 727 2.27 18.20 -17.57
C ASP A 727 3.65 17.51 -17.46
N PRO A 728 4.26 17.11 -18.60
CA PRO A 728 5.53 16.38 -18.61
C PRO A 728 6.72 17.24 -18.13
N LEU A 729 6.53 18.56 -18.05
CA LEU A 729 7.49 19.54 -17.51
C LEU A 729 7.36 19.74 -16.00
N GLN A 730 6.29 19.22 -15.37
CA GLN A 730 6.17 19.09 -13.91
C GLN A 730 6.67 17.71 -13.45
N LEU A 731 6.36 17.30 -12.22
CA LEU A 731 6.97 16.12 -11.59
C LEU A 731 6.73 14.83 -12.40
N LYS A 732 7.71 13.93 -12.31
CA LYS A 732 7.69 12.58 -12.84
C LYS A 732 7.23 11.59 -11.77
N PRO A 733 6.93 10.33 -12.15
CA PRO A 733 6.74 9.26 -11.18
C PRO A 733 7.97 9.11 -10.27
N LEU A 734 7.73 8.90 -8.99
CA LEU A 734 8.79 8.71 -8.01
C LEU A 734 9.36 7.29 -8.12
N VAL A 735 10.62 7.19 -8.56
CA VAL A 735 11.39 5.93 -8.60
C VAL A 735 12.68 6.14 -7.81
N GLN A 736 12.89 5.30 -6.81
CA GLN A 736 14.00 5.38 -5.85
C GLN A 736 15.30 4.85 -6.44
N SER A 737 15.23 3.74 -7.17
CA SER A 737 16.35 3.07 -7.82
C SER A 737 16.86 3.89 -8.99
N GLU A 738 18.12 4.31 -8.91
CA GLU A 738 18.75 5.06 -9.99
C GLU A 738 18.89 4.23 -11.27
N ARG A 739 19.16 2.92 -11.12
CA ARG A 739 19.27 1.98 -12.24
C ARG A 739 17.93 1.87 -12.99
N ALA A 740 16.83 1.66 -12.27
CA ALA A 740 15.51 1.58 -12.88
C ALA A 740 15.12 2.91 -13.57
N ARG A 741 15.45 4.06 -12.97
CA ARG A 741 15.26 5.38 -13.61
C ARG A 741 16.02 5.52 -14.92
N LYS A 742 17.32 5.18 -14.94
CA LYS A 742 18.15 5.27 -16.15
C LYS A 742 17.63 4.39 -17.28
N GLN A 743 16.98 3.27 -16.95
CA GLN A 743 16.35 2.39 -17.93
C GLN A 743 14.96 2.84 -18.38
N GLY A 744 14.36 3.84 -17.72
CA GLY A 744 13.10 4.47 -18.15
C GLY A 744 11.87 4.17 -17.29
N MET A 745 12.03 3.57 -16.10
CA MET A 745 10.88 3.32 -15.19
C MET A 745 10.16 4.61 -14.76
N ASP A 746 10.87 5.76 -14.77
CA ASP A 746 10.32 7.09 -14.44
C ASP A 746 9.69 7.82 -15.64
N ILE A 747 9.55 7.14 -16.78
CA ILE A 747 8.85 7.66 -17.95
C ILE A 747 7.37 7.30 -17.80
N SER A 748 6.53 8.32 -17.64
CA SER A 748 5.08 8.12 -17.59
C SER A 748 4.53 7.69 -18.96
N LEU A 749 3.39 6.99 -18.96
CA LEU A 749 2.71 6.64 -20.21
C LEU A 749 2.34 7.88 -21.03
N PHE A 750 1.98 8.98 -20.37
CA PHE A 750 1.73 10.27 -21.02
C PHE A 750 2.95 10.71 -21.84
N SER A 751 4.14 10.77 -21.21
CA SER A 751 5.37 11.23 -21.86
C SER A 751 5.80 10.30 -23.01
N LYS A 752 5.62 8.99 -22.83
CA LYS A 752 5.94 7.99 -23.86
C LYS A 752 5.06 8.17 -25.11
N LEU A 753 3.75 8.33 -24.94
CA LEU A 753 2.81 8.50 -26.05
C LEU A 753 2.92 9.89 -26.68
N GLU A 754 3.19 10.95 -25.90
CA GLU A 754 3.43 12.31 -26.40
C GLU A 754 4.62 12.35 -27.37
N GLN A 755 5.72 11.68 -27.01
CA GLN A 755 6.92 11.64 -27.83
C GLN A 755 6.67 10.93 -29.17
N LYS A 756 5.89 9.84 -29.16
CA LYS A 756 5.63 9.04 -30.36
C LYS A 756 4.56 9.65 -31.26
N TYR A 757 3.50 10.20 -30.68
CA TYR A 757 2.31 10.69 -31.39
C TYR A 757 1.95 12.11 -30.95
N PRO A 758 2.71 13.14 -31.39
CA PRO A 758 2.41 14.54 -31.07
C PRO A 758 1.03 14.98 -31.58
N ASP A 759 0.56 14.36 -32.67
CA ASP A 759 -0.77 14.61 -33.22
C ASP A 759 -1.92 14.10 -32.35
N ALA A 760 -1.66 13.29 -31.31
CA ALA A 760 -2.67 12.92 -30.32
C ALA A 760 -2.77 13.95 -29.17
N VAL A 761 -1.88 14.94 -29.13
CA VAL A 761 -1.77 15.90 -28.03
C VAL A 761 -2.63 17.14 -28.28
N VAL A 762 -3.19 17.70 -27.22
CA VAL A 762 -3.74 19.05 -27.17
C VAL A 762 -3.10 19.80 -26.02
N THR A 763 -2.43 20.91 -26.33
CA THR A 763 -1.75 21.74 -25.33
C THR A 763 -2.62 22.90 -24.88
N LEU A 764 -2.86 23.00 -23.57
CA LEU A 764 -3.54 24.13 -22.94
C LEU A 764 -2.48 25.14 -22.46
N LYS A 765 -2.30 26.18 -23.25
CA LYS A 765 -1.27 27.22 -23.11
C LYS A 765 -1.75 28.40 -22.25
N ARG A 766 -3.04 28.71 -22.29
CA ARG A 766 -3.64 29.83 -21.54
C ARG A 766 -3.82 29.49 -20.07
N GLN A 767 -3.27 30.31 -19.17
CA GLN A 767 -3.28 30.11 -17.73
C GLN A 767 -4.05 31.22 -16.97
N TYR A 768 -4.70 30.84 -15.88
CA TYR A 768 -5.61 31.68 -15.08
C TYR A 768 -5.10 31.91 -13.64
N ARG A 769 -3.81 31.70 -13.40
CA ARG A 769 -3.20 31.67 -12.06
C ARG A 769 -2.22 32.82 -11.85
N MET A 770 -1.12 32.82 -12.61
CA MET A 770 0.04 33.67 -12.38
C MET A 770 -0.14 35.03 -13.07
N ASN A 771 0.24 36.09 -12.38
CA ASN A 771 0.40 37.40 -13.03
C ASN A 771 1.55 37.40 -14.04
N ARG A 772 1.69 38.51 -14.76
CA ARG A 772 2.64 38.64 -15.89
C ARG A 772 4.08 38.36 -15.48
N GLU A 773 4.56 38.91 -14.37
CA GLU A 773 5.98 38.79 -13.99
C GLU A 773 6.32 37.37 -13.51
N ILE A 774 5.45 36.71 -12.74
CA ILE A 774 5.62 35.31 -12.33
C ILE A 774 5.55 34.38 -13.55
N CYS A 775 4.60 34.64 -14.46
CA CYS A 775 4.44 33.89 -15.70
C CYS A 775 5.68 34.01 -16.60
N LYS A 776 6.25 35.22 -16.73
CA LYS A 776 7.45 35.51 -17.52
C LYS A 776 8.66 34.71 -17.03
N LEU A 777 8.88 34.65 -15.72
CA LEU A 777 9.95 33.86 -15.11
C LEU A 777 9.82 32.37 -15.49
N SER A 778 8.62 31.80 -15.31
CA SER A 778 8.37 30.38 -15.64
C SER A 778 8.49 30.10 -17.14
N ASN A 779 8.08 31.04 -17.98
CA ASN A 779 8.18 30.95 -19.44
C ASN A 779 9.61 30.86 -19.93
N GLN A 780 10.48 31.74 -19.45
CA GLN A 780 11.90 31.77 -19.81
C GLN A 780 12.63 30.52 -19.31
N MET A 781 12.22 29.99 -18.16
CA MET A 781 12.83 28.79 -17.57
C MET A 781 12.39 27.48 -18.23
N PHE A 782 11.10 27.30 -18.55
CA PHE A 782 10.54 25.96 -18.83
C PHE A 782 9.61 25.85 -20.05
N TYR A 783 8.89 26.91 -20.42
CA TYR A 783 7.80 26.82 -21.41
C TYR A 783 8.10 27.51 -22.75
N ASN A 784 9.33 27.97 -22.98
CA ASN A 784 9.78 28.58 -24.25
C ASN A 784 8.86 29.71 -24.77
N GLY A 785 8.27 30.48 -23.85
CA GLY A 785 7.35 31.57 -24.19
C GLY A 785 5.93 31.14 -24.60
N GLU A 786 5.60 29.84 -24.54
CA GLU A 786 4.27 29.34 -24.92
C GLU A 786 3.19 29.57 -23.86
N LEU A 787 3.56 29.82 -22.59
CA LEU A 787 2.60 30.05 -21.50
C LEU A 787 2.02 31.47 -21.61
N VAL A 788 0.70 31.61 -21.62
CA VAL A 788 0.05 32.92 -21.84
C VAL A 788 -0.98 33.20 -20.77
N ALA A 789 -0.99 34.39 -20.17
CA ALA A 789 -2.06 34.80 -19.27
C ALA A 789 -3.41 34.80 -20.00
N ALA A 790 -4.45 34.28 -19.36
CA ALA A 790 -5.73 34.09 -20.01
C ALA A 790 -6.42 35.41 -20.38
N ASN A 791 -6.23 36.45 -19.57
CA ASN A 791 -6.76 37.80 -19.77
C ASN A 791 -5.90 38.84 -19.01
N GLU A 792 -6.19 40.12 -19.24
CA GLU A 792 -5.49 41.24 -18.60
C GLU A 792 -5.72 41.31 -17.09
N GLU A 793 -6.85 40.81 -16.58
CA GLU A 793 -7.12 40.80 -15.13
C GLU A 793 -6.14 39.89 -14.39
N VAL A 794 -5.94 38.66 -14.88
CA VAL A 794 -4.92 37.74 -14.35
C VAL A 794 -3.53 38.31 -14.55
N ALA A 795 -3.23 38.85 -15.74
CA ALA A 795 -1.91 39.38 -16.06
C ALA A 795 -1.49 40.54 -15.13
N ASN A 796 -2.44 41.41 -14.77
CA ASN A 796 -2.21 42.59 -13.94
C ASN A 796 -2.58 42.36 -12.46
N ALA A 797 -2.86 41.11 -12.04
CA ALA A 797 -3.16 40.79 -10.66
C ALA A 797 -1.97 41.13 -9.74
N PHE A 798 -2.25 41.90 -8.69
CA PHE A 798 -1.27 42.34 -7.70
C PHE A 798 -1.74 42.06 -6.28
N LEU A 799 -0.80 42.10 -5.34
CA LEU A 799 -1.09 41.90 -3.93
C LEU A 799 -1.71 43.17 -3.32
N ASN A 800 -2.92 43.07 -2.78
CA ASN A 800 -3.60 44.19 -2.12
C ASN A 800 -3.41 44.09 -0.60
N VAL A 801 -2.42 44.79 -0.06
CA VAL A 801 -2.06 44.78 1.37
C VAL A 801 -1.93 46.19 1.92
N THR A 802 -2.25 46.33 3.20
CA THR A 802 -1.99 47.58 3.93
C THR A 802 -0.59 47.52 4.54
N VAL A 803 0.30 48.41 4.09
CA VAL A 803 1.68 48.48 4.58
C VAL A 803 1.83 49.69 5.48
N ASN A 804 1.92 49.46 6.79
CA ASN A 804 2.18 50.49 7.79
C ASN A 804 3.59 50.32 8.38
N ASP A 805 4.14 51.40 8.93
CA ASP A 805 5.49 51.39 9.53
C ASP A 805 5.63 50.38 10.68
N ASP A 806 4.54 50.10 11.40
CA ASP A 806 4.50 49.10 12.49
C ASP A 806 4.66 47.65 12.01
N VAL A 807 4.29 47.36 10.76
CA VAL A 807 4.35 46.01 10.18
C VAL A 807 5.66 45.79 9.42
N ALA A 808 6.20 46.85 8.80
CA ALA A 808 7.32 46.78 7.89
C ALA A 808 8.36 47.84 8.21
N GLN A 809 9.02 47.75 9.36
CA GLN A 809 10.10 48.67 9.74
C GLN A 809 11.33 48.52 8.84
N GLU A 810 11.61 47.30 8.39
CA GLU A 810 12.79 47.00 7.60
C GLU A 810 12.51 47.18 6.09
N PRO A 811 13.42 47.82 5.32
CA PRO A 811 13.22 48.09 3.90
C PRO A 811 12.96 46.83 3.05
N TRP A 812 13.60 45.72 3.38
CA TRP A 812 13.41 44.45 2.66
C TRP A 812 12.01 43.85 2.90
N VAL A 813 11.45 44.01 4.11
CA VAL A 813 10.07 43.59 4.41
C VAL A 813 9.08 44.44 3.61
N ARG A 814 9.28 45.76 3.53
CA ARG A 814 8.45 46.65 2.68
C ARG A 814 8.49 46.25 1.22
N ARG A 815 9.66 45.88 0.71
CA ARG A 815 9.82 45.40 -0.66
C ARG A 815 9.05 44.09 -0.89
N CYS A 816 9.12 43.16 0.05
CA CYS A 816 8.33 41.93 0.01
C CYS A 816 6.81 42.21 0.04
N LEU A 817 6.34 43.15 0.86
CA LEU A 817 4.92 43.53 0.93
C LEU A 817 4.45 44.43 -0.22
N SER A 818 5.36 44.95 -1.06
CA SER A 818 5.02 45.92 -2.10
C SER A 818 4.03 45.35 -3.13
N SER A 819 3.02 46.16 -3.46
CA SER A 819 2.01 45.88 -4.48
C SER A 819 2.44 46.20 -5.91
N LEU A 820 3.66 46.71 -6.11
CA LEU A 820 4.18 47.05 -7.43
C LEU A 820 4.40 45.77 -8.28
N PRO A 821 3.97 45.74 -9.55
CA PRO A 821 4.09 44.57 -10.42
C PRO A 821 5.53 44.05 -10.55
N GLU A 822 6.50 44.95 -10.69
CA GLU A 822 7.94 44.63 -10.77
C GLU A 822 8.48 43.97 -9.48
N HIS A 823 7.73 44.01 -8.38
CA HIS A 823 8.07 43.36 -7.11
C HIS A 823 7.24 42.08 -6.89
N ALA A 824 6.48 41.61 -7.89
CA ALA A 824 5.72 40.36 -7.79
C ALA A 824 6.64 39.16 -7.59
N VAL A 825 7.88 39.21 -8.10
CA VAL A 825 8.92 38.22 -7.83
C VAL A 825 10.03 38.90 -7.03
N VAL A 826 10.38 38.35 -5.88
CA VAL A 826 11.45 38.86 -5.02
C VAL A 826 12.38 37.72 -4.64
N PHE A 827 13.69 37.96 -4.76
CA PHE A 827 14.71 37.09 -4.20
C PHE A 827 15.32 37.74 -2.96
N LEU A 828 15.21 37.06 -1.81
CA LEU A 828 15.79 37.46 -0.54
C LEU A 828 17.12 36.72 -0.35
N ASP A 829 18.21 37.45 -0.55
CA ASP A 829 19.56 36.89 -0.54
C ASP A 829 20.13 36.85 0.87
N THR A 830 20.42 35.64 1.35
CA THR A 830 21.01 35.39 2.66
C THR A 830 22.55 35.27 2.62
N SER A 831 23.21 35.57 1.50
CA SER A 831 24.67 35.39 1.32
C SER A 831 25.53 36.21 2.29
N ASN A 832 25.05 37.39 2.74
CA ASN A 832 25.80 38.26 3.66
C ASN A 832 25.46 38.04 5.14
N CYS A 833 24.50 37.15 5.44
CA CYS A 833 24.09 36.87 6.81
C CYS A 833 25.09 35.90 7.47
N LYS A 834 25.78 36.35 8.51
CA LYS A 834 26.84 35.57 9.21
C LYS A 834 26.35 34.23 9.77
N ASP A 835 25.08 34.13 10.13
CA ASP A 835 24.47 32.93 10.73
C ASP A 835 23.79 32.01 9.70
N ASN A 836 23.95 32.27 8.40
CA ASN A 836 23.36 31.47 7.32
C ASN A 836 24.14 30.17 7.10
N SER A 837 23.94 29.19 7.98
CA SER A 837 24.53 27.86 7.84
C SER A 837 23.46 26.79 7.94
N ALA A 838 23.27 26.06 6.85
CA ALA A 838 22.40 24.89 6.88
C ALA A 838 23.08 23.74 7.64
N THR A 839 22.37 23.19 8.62
CA THR A 839 22.85 22.09 9.45
C THR A 839 22.37 20.76 8.89
N ARG A 840 23.18 19.72 9.11
CA ARG A 840 22.82 18.33 8.83
C ARG A 840 23.04 17.49 10.09
N GLN A 841 22.00 16.82 10.54
CA GLN A 841 22.07 15.82 11.61
C GLN A 841 21.64 14.46 11.05
N GLY A 842 22.52 13.46 11.11
CA GLY A 842 22.28 12.15 10.49
C GLY A 842 22.12 12.20 8.96
N ILE A 843 21.45 11.19 8.40
CA ILE A 843 21.36 11.00 6.94
C ILE A 843 20.32 11.93 6.32
N ALA A 844 19.23 12.24 7.04
CA ALA A 844 18.03 12.86 6.46
C ALA A 844 17.62 14.24 7.02
N HIS A 845 18.17 14.67 8.17
CA HIS A 845 17.77 15.96 8.75
C HIS A 845 18.61 17.10 8.20
N VAL A 846 17.95 17.95 7.42
CA VAL A 846 18.53 19.17 6.83
C VAL A 846 17.63 20.36 7.19
N GLU A 847 18.21 21.40 7.79
CA GLU A 847 17.50 22.63 8.12
C GLU A 847 18.39 23.86 7.99
N ASN A 848 17.78 25.02 7.78
CA ASN A 848 18.44 26.32 7.86
C ASN A 848 17.60 27.23 8.75
N LYS A 849 18.08 27.46 9.98
CA LYS A 849 17.35 28.20 11.02
C LYS A 849 17.14 29.66 10.65
N LEU A 850 18.12 30.31 10.01
CA LEU A 850 17.97 31.69 9.54
C LEU A 850 16.82 31.79 8.54
N GLU A 851 16.75 30.88 7.56
CA GLU A 851 15.64 30.86 6.61
C GLU A 851 14.30 30.59 7.31
N VAL A 852 14.24 29.73 8.33
CA VAL A 852 13.02 29.52 9.13
C VAL A 852 12.56 30.84 9.76
N ASP A 853 13.47 31.56 10.42
CA ASP A 853 13.14 32.81 11.13
C ASP A 853 12.68 33.91 10.15
N LEU A 854 13.35 34.03 8.99
CA LEU A 854 12.96 34.96 7.93
C LEU A 854 11.58 34.65 7.35
N VAL A 855 11.30 33.37 7.07
CA VAL A 855 10.00 32.92 6.54
C VAL A 855 8.89 33.18 7.54
N VAL A 856 9.10 32.89 8.83
CA VAL A 856 8.11 33.16 9.89
C VAL A 856 7.83 34.66 9.99
N LYS A 857 8.88 35.49 9.99
CA LYS A 857 8.74 36.95 10.02
C LYS A 857 7.94 37.48 8.82
N LEU A 858 8.21 36.97 7.62
CA LEU A 858 7.46 37.33 6.41
C LEU A 858 5.99 36.93 6.52
N CYS A 859 5.71 35.70 6.95
CA CYS A 859 4.34 35.22 7.14
C CYS A 859 3.56 36.10 8.11
N GLN A 860 4.14 36.43 9.27
CA GLN A 860 3.51 37.33 10.24
C GLN A 860 3.31 38.74 9.67
N ALA A 861 4.25 39.23 8.86
CA ALA A 861 4.11 40.53 8.22
C ALA A 861 2.93 40.54 7.22
N PHE A 862 2.77 39.50 6.41
CA PHE A 862 1.62 39.37 5.50
C PHE A 862 0.29 39.30 6.28
N SER A 863 0.19 38.46 7.31
CA SER A 863 -1.04 38.36 8.10
C SER A 863 -1.39 39.70 8.79
N LYS A 864 -0.38 40.40 9.35
CA LYS A 864 -0.57 41.73 9.95
C LYS A 864 -0.92 42.83 8.93
N SER A 865 -0.55 42.64 7.68
CA SER A 865 -0.89 43.53 6.57
C SER A 865 -2.30 43.30 6.00
N GLY A 866 -3.07 42.37 6.58
CA GLY A 866 -4.46 42.10 6.25
C GLY A 866 -4.68 40.96 5.25
N LEU A 867 -3.67 40.12 5.00
CA LEU A 867 -3.86 38.87 4.25
C LEU A 867 -4.41 37.78 5.17
N ASP A 868 -5.34 36.99 4.65
CA ASP A 868 -5.77 35.79 5.36
C ASP A 868 -4.67 34.71 5.32
N ASP A 869 -4.52 33.96 6.41
CA ASP A 869 -3.47 32.93 6.53
C ASP A 869 -3.59 31.86 5.41
N ASP A 870 -4.79 31.60 4.91
CA ASP A 870 -5.05 30.64 3.84
C ASP A 870 -4.67 31.16 2.44
N GLU A 871 -4.40 32.46 2.29
CA GLU A 871 -3.86 33.06 1.06
C GLU A 871 -2.33 32.93 0.97
N ILE A 872 -1.68 32.46 2.03
CA ILE A 872 -0.23 32.33 2.16
C ILE A 872 0.18 30.85 2.10
N GLY A 873 1.22 30.56 1.31
CA GLY A 873 1.82 29.24 1.22
C GLY A 873 3.33 29.28 1.38
N VAL A 874 3.87 28.26 2.06
CA VAL A 874 5.31 28.09 2.21
C VAL A 874 5.75 26.73 1.66
N MET A 875 6.80 26.75 0.86
CA MET A 875 7.43 25.57 0.29
C MET A 875 8.90 25.44 0.67
N SER A 876 9.34 24.20 0.89
CA SER A 876 10.75 23.84 0.88
C SER A 876 10.93 22.43 0.30
N ILE A 877 12.15 22.09 -0.06
CA ILE A 877 12.48 20.77 -0.63
C ILE A 877 12.71 19.74 0.48
N PHE A 878 13.23 20.17 1.63
CA PHE A 878 13.54 19.28 2.73
C PHE A 878 12.35 19.16 3.69
N LYS A 879 11.91 17.92 3.92
CA LYS A 879 10.78 17.62 4.83
C LYS A 879 11.02 18.15 6.24
N THR A 880 12.26 18.14 6.70
CA THR A 880 12.67 18.64 8.03
C THR A 880 12.58 20.15 8.12
N GLN A 881 13.02 20.89 7.09
CA GLN A 881 12.79 22.34 7.00
C GLN A 881 11.29 22.68 7.07
N VAL A 882 10.45 21.96 6.32
CA VAL A 882 8.98 22.13 6.36
C VAL A 882 8.43 21.93 7.77
N GLN A 883 8.89 20.90 8.49
CA GLN A 883 8.47 20.66 9.86
C GLN A 883 8.93 21.79 10.80
N CYS A 884 10.16 22.28 10.66
CA CYS A 884 10.69 23.37 11.48
C CYS A 884 9.90 24.66 11.27
N ILE A 885 9.66 25.07 10.02
CA ILE A 885 8.82 26.23 9.69
C ILE A 885 7.42 26.08 10.28
N ARG A 886 6.78 24.92 10.09
CA ARG A 886 5.42 24.68 10.59
C ARG A 886 5.34 24.79 12.11
N ARG A 887 6.35 24.29 12.83
CA ARG A 887 6.41 24.42 14.30
C ARG A 887 6.57 25.88 14.71
N SER A 888 7.49 26.61 14.08
CA SER A 888 7.73 28.02 14.41
C SER A 888 6.52 28.92 14.12
N LEU A 889 5.79 28.69 13.03
CA LEU A 889 4.54 29.40 12.73
C LEU A 889 3.44 29.14 13.75
N LYS A 890 3.26 27.86 14.16
CA LYS A 890 2.30 27.51 15.21
C LYS A 890 2.63 28.20 16.54
N SER A 891 3.90 28.18 16.95
CA SER A 891 4.36 28.88 18.16
C SER A 891 4.16 30.39 18.08
N ALA A 892 4.18 30.93 16.86
CA ALA A 892 3.97 32.34 16.57
C ALA A 892 2.49 32.76 16.42
N GLY A 893 1.55 31.83 16.58
CA GLY A 893 0.10 32.06 16.51
C GLY A 893 -0.53 31.92 15.11
N SER A 894 0.23 31.56 14.08
CA SER A 894 -0.26 31.40 12.70
C SER A 894 -0.57 29.93 12.41
N ASN A 895 -1.84 29.55 12.51
CA ASN A 895 -2.29 28.17 12.33
C ASN A 895 -2.90 27.88 10.95
N GLY A 896 -3.26 28.91 10.16
CA GLY A 896 -3.91 28.72 8.86
C GLY A 896 -2.94 28.56 7.69
N ILE A 897 -1.66 28.94 7.87
CA ILE A 897 -0.68 28.98 6.78
C ILE A 897 -0.26 27.59 6.35
N GLU A 898 -0.37 27.32 5.04
CA GLU A 898 -0.04 26.03 4.48
C GLU A 898 1.47 25.89 4.20
N VAL A 899 2.16 25.06 4.99
CA VAL A 899 3.58 24.73 4.81
C VAL A 899 3.72 23.30 4.31
N ASN A 900 4.30 23.08 3.12
CA ASN A 900 4.43 21.74 2.54
C ASN A 900 5.73 21.59 1.74
N THR A 901 6.10 20.33 1.43
CA THR A 901 7.18 20.10 0.45
C THR A 901 6.72 20.46 -0.96
N VAL A 902 7.66 20.74 -1.88
CA VAL A 902 7.33 21.00 -3.29
C VAL A 902 6.43 19.90 -3.88
N ASP A 903 6.78 18.64 -3.62
CA ASP A 903 6.03 17.46 -4.08
C ASP A 903 4.60 17.42 -3.49
N GLN A 904 4.40 17.84 -2.24
CA GLN A 904 3.08 17.92 -1.57
C GLN A 904 2.25 19.14 -1.98
N TYR A 905 2.87 20.16 -2.60
CA TYR A 905 2.19 21.38 -3.07
C TYR A 905 1.62 21.25 -4.48
N GLN A 906 1.79 20.09 -5.13
CA GLN A 906 1.28 19.87 -6.48
C GLN A 906 -0.26 20.01 -6.52
N GLY A 907 -0.75 20.63 -7.59
CA GLY A 907 -2.18 20.92 -7.79
C GLY A 907 -2.70 22.12 -6.98
N LYS A 908 -1.97 22.61 -5.98
CA LYS A 908 -2.37 23.75 -5.15
C LYS A 908 -1.84 25.07 -5.70
N ASP A 909 -2.40 26.18 -5.23
CA ASP A 909 -1.90 27.53 -5.44
C ASP A 909 -2.34 28.47 -4.30
N LYS A 910 -1.61 29.58 -4.17
CA LYS A 910 -1.84 30.62 -3.16
C LYS A 910 -1.54 32.00 -3.76
N ASP A 911 -2.08 33.05 -3.14
CA ASP A 911 -1.77 34.41 -3.57
C ASP A 911 -0.30 34.75 -3.35
N VAL A 912 0.21 34.36 -2.18
CA VAL A 912 1.61 34.53 -1.82
C VAL A 912 2.25 33.16 -1.61
N ILE A 913 3.37 32.94 -2.28
CA ILE A 913 4.21 31.75 -2.07
C ILE A 913 5.60 32.19 -1.62
N ILE A 914 6.09 31.56 -0.56
CA ILE A 914 7.46 31.71 -0.07
C ILE A 914 8.20 30.38 -0.23
N VAL A 915 9.35 30.40 -0.91
CA VAL A 915 10.18 29.21 -1.15
C VAL A 915 11.48 29.33 -0.38
N SER A 916 11.72 28.41 0.56
CA SER A 916 12.99 28.29 1.31
C SER A 916 13.86 27.21 0.66
N PHE A 917 15.01 27.63 0.13
CA PHE A 917 15.92 26.73 -0.58
C PHE A 917 16.88 25.95 0.32
N VAL A 918 17.22 26.46 1.52
CA VAL A 918 18.08 25.81 2.53
C VAL A 918 19.53 25.59 2.07
N TRP A 919 19.85 25.78 0.80
CA TRP A 919 21.11 25.33 0.20
C TRP A 919 22.27 26.28 0.49
N THR A 920 23.33 25.77 1.12
CA THR A 920 24.59 26.50 1.38
C THR A 920 25.81 25.65 1.03
N LYS A 921 26.98 26.28 0.89
CA LYS A 921 28.26 25.63 0.61
C LYS A 921 28.64 24.59 1.66
N GLU A 922 28.38 24.86 2.94
CA GLU A 922 28.67 23.96 4.05
C GLU A 922 27.85 22.67 3.95
N LEU A 923 26.56 22.80 3.62
CA LEU A 923 25.68 21.66 3.41
C LEU A 923 26.15 20.82 2.22
N ARG A 924 26.56 21.46 1.12
CA ARG A 924 27.13 20.79 -0.06
C ARG A 924 28.38 19.97 0.31
N GLN A 925 29.32 20.56 1.05
CA GLN A 925 30.55 19.86 1.47
C GLN A 925 30.23 18.64 2.35
N LYS A 926 29.24 18.74 3.24
CA LYS A 926 28.81 17.64 4.11
C LYS A 926 28.03 16.52 3.42
N LEU A 927 27.39 16.79 2.27
CA LEU A 927 26.61 15.80 1.53
C LEU A 927 27.47 14.94 0.60
N ASN A 928 28.71 15.36 0.29
CA ASN A 928 29.60 14.74 -0.71
C ASN A 928 28.90 14.38 -2.04
N MET A 929 27.80 15.09 -2.33
CA MET A 929 26.90 14.89 -3.46
C MET A 929 26.31 16.25 -3.83
N THR A 930 26.20 16.53 -5.12
CA THR A 930 25.36 17.63 -5.61
C THR A 930 23.90 17.36 -5.22
N CYS A 931 23.13 18.38 -4.79
CA CYS A 931 21.72 18.19 -4.43
C CYS A 931 20.89 17.69 -5.62
N TYR A 932 20.71 16.37 -5.72
CA TYR A 932 19.86 15.76 -6.75
C TYR A 932 18.43 16.34 -6.72
N LEU A 933 17.95 16.71 -5.53
CA LEU A 933 16.60 17.26 -5.35
C LEU A 933 16.44 18.65 -5.99
N LEU A 934 17.47 19.51 -5.90
CA LEU A 934 17.50 20.84 -6.52
C LEU A 934 17.89 20.79 -8.01
N LYS A 935 18.62 19.78 -8.47
CA LYS A 935 18.94 19.57 -9.90
C LYS A 935 17.70 19.24 -10.73
N ASN A 936 16.62 18.81 -10.09
CA ASN A 936 15.40 18.45 -10.80
C ASN A 936 14.64 19.72 -11.25
N ALA A 937 14.83 20.08 -12.53
CA ALA A 937 14.13 21.18 -13.20
C ALA A 937 12.61 21.20 -12.94
N ARG A 938 11.99 20.03 -12.85
CA ARG A 938 10.55 19.89 -12.65
C ARG A 938 10.09 20.35 -11.27
N ARG A 939 10.90 20.10 -10.22
CA ARG A 939 10.60 20.59 -8.86
C ARG A 939 10.70 22.10 -8.78
N VAL A 940 11.72 22.67 -9.40
CA VAL A 940 11.86 24.13 -9.52
C VAL A 940 10.65 24.70 -10.28
N ASN A 941 10.25 24.10 -11.40
CA ASN A 941 9.05 24.50 -12.14
C ASN A 941 7.78 24.47 -11.27
N VAL A 942 7.55 23.39 -10.52
CA VAL A 942 6.41 23.35 -9.58
C VAL A 942 6.49 24.48 -8.57
N ALA A 943 7.63 24.69 -7.92
CA ALA A 943 7.82 25.72 -6.91
C ALA A 943 7.54 27.14 -7.45
N LEU A 944 8.02 27.46 -8.64
CA LEU A 944 7.84 28.79 -9.25
C LEU A 944 6.40 29.05 -9.75
N THR A 945 5.60 27.99 -9.94
CA THR A 945 4.27 28.07 -10.57
C THR A 945 3.08 27.93 -9.61
N ARG A 946 3.33 28.02 -8.29
CA ARG A 946 2.28 27.96 -7.26
C ARG A 946 1.70 29.33 -6.89
N ALA A 947 2.42 30.41 -7.16
CA ALA A 947 2.03 31.77 -6.79
C ALA A 947 1.01 32.35 -7.78
N ARG A 948 -0.01 33.06 -7.27
CA ARG A 948 -0.93 33.86 -8.11
C ARG A 948 -0.44 35.30 -8.27
N LYS A 949 -0.15 35.97 -7.14
CA LYS A 949 0.12 37.41 -7.09
C LYS A 949 1.56 37.72 -6.71
N LYS A 950 2.17 36.95 -5.80
CA LYS A 950 3.53 37.20 -5.31
C LYS A 950 4.32 35.93 -5.01
N LEU A 951 5.57 35.91 -5.46
CA LEU A 951 6.54 34.85 -5.27
C LEU A 951 7.78 35.40 -4.56
N ILE A 952 8.10 34.85 -3.38
CA ILE A 952 9.30 35.19 -2.63
C ILE A 952 10.20 33.96 -2.57
N LEU A 953 11.44 34.14 -3.01
CA LEU A 953 12.49 33.14 -3.00
C LEU A 953 13.47 33.49 -1.89
N VAL A 954 13.77 32.56 -0.99
CA VAL A 954 14.67 32.77 0.14
C VAL A 954 15.81 31.76 0.06
N GLY A 955 17.05 32.24 0.07
CA GLY A 955 18.22 31.37 0.12
C GLY A 955 19.53 32.08 -0.19
N HIS A 956 20.61 31.32 -0.13
CA HIS A 956 21.96 31.83 -0.37
C HIS A 956 22.19 32.02 -1.88
N TYR A 957 22.06 33.25 -2.38
CA TYR A 957 22.06 33.56 -3.83
C TYR A 957 23.31 33.04 -4.56
N ASN A 958 24.50 33.23 -3.97
CA ASN A 958 25.76 32.81 -4.57
C ASN A 958 26.01 31.29 -4.54
N ASP A 959 25.52 30.58 -3.53
CA ASP A 959 25.74 29.14 -3.40
C ASP A 959 24.72 28.33 -4.19
N LEU A 960 23.55 28.92 -4.47
CA LEU A 960 22.50 28.30 -5.27
C LEU A 960 22.92 28.03 -6.72
N LYS A 961 23.77 28.86 -7.33
CA LYS A 961 24.25 28.63 -8.71
C LYS A 961 25.24 27.46 -8.84
N ALA A 962 25.94 27.11 -7.75
CA ALA A 962 27.08 26.22 -7.84
C ALA A 962 26.65 24.76 -8.06
N ASP A 963 27.17 24.13 -9.13
CA ASP A 963 26.94 22.74 -9.53
C ASP A 963 25.48 22.37 -9.90
N ASN A 964 24.66 23.36 -10.30
CA ASN A 964 23.28 23.15 -10.72
C ASN A 964 22.84 24.06 -11.88
N PRO A 965 22.80 23.53 -13.13
CA PRO A 965 22.44 24.30 -14.33
C PRO A 965 21.05 24.96 -14.27
N VAL A 966 20.09 24.33 -13.57
CA VAL A 966 18.73 24.88 -13.45
C VAL A 966 18.73 26.15 -12.59
N LEU A 967 19.45 26.11 -11.46
CA LEU A 967 19.52 27.25 -10.55
C LEU A 967 20.45 28.34 -11.08
N GLU A 968 21.49 27.97 -11.82
CA GLU A 968 22.31 28.91 -12.58
C GLU A 968 21.46 29.67 -13.61
N ASN A 969 20.61 28.97 -14.37
CA ASN A 969 19.67 29.61 -15.29
C ASN A 969 18.69 30.53 -14.56
N LEU A 970 18.13 30.09 -13.42
CA LEU A 970 17.27 30.92 -12.58
C LEU A 970 18.00 32.20 -12.14
N HIS A 971 19.24 32.09 -11.67
CA HIS A 971 20.08 33.22 -11.27
C HIS A 971 20.33 34.20 -12.43
N ASN A 972 20.66 33.68 -13.61
CA ASN A 972 20.90 34.51 -14.80
C ASN A 972 19.64 35.27 -15.20
N ILE A 973 18.49 34.61 -15.22
CA ILE A 973 17.20 35.24 -15.53
C ILE A 973 16.83 36.31 -14.49
N LEU A 974 17.02 36.03 -13.19
CA LEU A 974 16.78 37.02 -12.14
C LEU A 974 17.68 38.27 -12.30
N SER A 975 18.94 38.06 -12.70
CA SER A 975 19.89 39.14 -12.97
C SER A 975 19.50 39.98 -14.20
N GLU A 976 19.09 39.33 -15.30
CA GLU A 976 18.67 39.99 -16.54
C GLU A 976 17.35 40.75 -16.42
N THR A 977 16.43 40.27 -15.58
CA THR A 977 15.10 40.85 -15.38
C THR A 977 15.08 42.04 -14.42
N GLN A 978 16.25 42.50 -13.95
CA GLN A 978 16.39 43.55 -12.92
C GLN A 978 15.64 43.23 -11.61
N ILE A 979 15.34 41.95 -11.35
CA ILE A 979 14.90 41.47 -10.03
C ILE A 979 16.17 41.39 -9.19
N PHE A 980 16.66 42.55 -8.73
CA PHE A 980 17.85 42.59 -7.91
C PHE A 980 17.59 41.86 -6.58
N PRO A 981 18.41 40.87 -6.21
CA PRO A 981 18.27 40.22 -4.92
C PRO A 981 18.37 41.27 -3.81
N ILE A 982 17.44 41.21 -2.86
CA ILE A 982 17.53 42.05 -1.68
C ILE A 982 18.60 41.44 -0.78
N MET A 983 19.75 42.09 -0.71
CA MET A 983 20.81 41.69 0.21
C MET A 983 20.38 42.02 1.65
N LEU A 984 20.32 40.98 2.48
CA LEU A 984 20.07 41.09 3.92
C LEU A 984 21.33 41.43 4.72
#